data_AF-A0A7L9BQS8-F1
#
_entry.id   AF-A0A7L9BQS8-F1
#
_cell.length_a   1.000
_cell.length_b   1.000
_cell.length_c   1.000
_cell.angle_alpha   90.00
_cell.angle_beta   90.00
_cell.angle_gamma   90.00
#
_symmetry.space_group_name_H-M   'P 1'
#
loop_
_entity.id
_entity.type
_entity.pdbx_description
1 polymer ?
#
loop_
_entity_poly.entity_id
_entity_poly.type
_entity_poly.pdbx_seq_one_letter_code
_entity_poly.pdbx_strand_id
1 'polypeptide(L)'
;MPSSNVCWGIEIGAGAIKAVKLEGDAQRVNLLDFAYIEHPKVLSTPGVDAGDVLRVSLGQLVGQYDLSKAAIAVSVPGHLAFARFAKLPPVEPKKVPDIVKFEAMQQVPFPLEQVEWDYQTFQAPDSPDVEVGIFAITKERMNERLALLADVGITPNFVTLSPLAAFNGLAYDLEFTEKTPGTIIVDVGTSSTDLVIEDAGRVWVRTFPIGGHHFTEALVNAFKISYSKAEALKKEAESSPHARRVFQEMRPVFTDLGQDIQRSIGYHQNLHKDAKLTRLIGVGATFQLPGLRKFLKQQLGLEVYRVEQFKRVSTDGLKDEARAKKFQEMSLVFATAYGLALQGLGNAAIGANLMPVGVIRKTMWDEKVKWFGLASGLAVAASAAMFIRPVMSYLAVGKATPVAEIDQALNVAQQKSNAANEAGVTQAAPGDMTAANMLALLDDRDIYAHLVRDLGEIFKDADAKARRRPPKGDFVLPDDVPAFTLKAFRTDYGPPMGSSTDEFGGGGDAGGAGASGDSLRRVRVELVISMQRPDKADASSFMLETIRTWLSANADGSKRGTPYRILPNPRIQLVEMQSTGGETPGAEPPPGIGRRGGEGVLPPGGRGAPEGPRGRGGDFAPTAPVGDGGVFQPGGAGGEAASLAPLSKLLPRAVLPGQTFTVTATWEVEILPPAKAEAEQGA
;
A
#
# COMPACT_ATOMS: atom_id res chain seq x y z
N MET A 1 -0.54 15.45 24.42
CA MET A 1 -0.35 16.49 25.44
C MET A 1 -0.05 17.78 24.71
N PRO A 2 -0.65 18.91 25.10
CA PRO A 2 -0.25 20.21 24.54
C PRO A 2 1.25 20.39 24.77
N SER A 3 1.97 20.83 23.73
CA SER A 3 3.43 21.00 23.76
C SER A 3 3.87 22.18 24.65
N SER A 4 2.92 23.01 25.07
CA SER A 4 3.13 24.17 25.93
C SER A 4 2.09 24.17 27.05
N ASN A 5 2.52 24.51 28.27
CA ASN A 5 1.66 24.82 29.42
C ASN A 5 1.05 26.24 29.34
N VAL A 6 1.23 26.93 28.21
CA VAL A 6 0.74 28.29 27.95
C VAL A 6 -0.11 28.32 26.68
N CYS A 7 -1.30 28.90 26.76
CA CYS A 7 -2.20 29.06 25.62
C CYS A 7 -2.87 30.44 25.57
N TRP A 8 -2.91 31.01 24.37
CA TRP A 8 -3.78 32.13 24.00
C TRP A 8 -5.12 31.62 23.49
N GLY A 9 -6.21 31.97 24.15
CA GLY A 9 -7.56 31.84 23.62
C GLY A 9 -8.00 33.15 22.97
N ILE A 10 -8.20 33.16 21.65
CA ILE A 10 -8.52 34.37 20.87
C ILE A 10 -9.91 34.21 20.25
N GLU A 11 -10.87 34.96 20.77
CA GLU A 11 -12.20 35.08 20.21
C GLU A 11 -12.25 36.28 19.26
N ILE A 12 -12.59 36.02 18.00
CA ILE A 12 -12.81 37.06 16.98
C ILE A 12 -14.32 37.30 16.88
N GLY A 13 -14.80 38.23 17.71
CA GLY A 13 -16.18 38.68 17.74
C GLY A 13 -16.45 39.80 16.72
N ALA A 14 -17.72 40.16 16.54
CA ALA A 14 -18.10 41.20 15.57
C ALA A 14 -17.96 42.65 16.09
N GLY A 15 -17.82 42.84 17.41
CA GLY A 15 -17.55 44.16 18.01
C GLY A 15 -16.09 44.37 18.39
N ALA A 16 -15.38 43.29 18.75
CA ALA A 16 -14.01 43.33 19.23
C ALA A 16 -13.34 41.95 19.13
N ILE A 17 -12.01 41.95 19.05
CA ILE A 17 -11.18 40.77 19.30
C ILE A 17 -10.84 40.72 20.79
N LYS A 18 -11.00 39.54 21.38
CA LYS A 18 -10.82 39.28 22.80
C LYS A 18 -9.84 38.14 22.95
N ALA A 19 -8.74 38.37 23.66
CA ALA A 19 -7.70 37.37 23.84
C ALA A 19 -7.38 37.18 25.32
N VAL A 20 -7.18 35.95 25.75
CA VAL A 20 -6.76 35.60 27.12
C VAL A 20 -5.58 34.66 27.04
N LYS A 21 -4.48 35.00 27.72
CA LYS A 21 -3.28 34.15 27.85
C LYS A 21 -3.30 33.48 29.21
N LEU A 22 -3.40 32.17 29.20
CA LEU A 22 -3.38 31.35 30.40
C LEU A 22 -2.12 30.50 30.44
N GLU A 23 -1.59 30.31 31.63
CA GLU A 23 -0.59 29.30 31.95
C GLU A 23 -1.15 28.37 33.02
N GLY A 24 -0.97 27.07 32.87
CA GLY A 24 -1.43 26.17 33.91
C GLY A 24 -1.37 24.70 33.54
N ASP A 25 -1.68 23.90 34.54
CA ASP A 25 -1.92 22.48 34.43
C ASP A 25 -3.40 22.15 34.74
N ALA A 26 -3.71 20.88 34.96
CA ALA A 26 -5.07 20.43 35.24
C ALA A 26 -5.69 21.01 36.52
N GLN A 27 -4.89 21.49 37.48
CA GLN A 27 -5.37 21.91 38.81
C GLN A 27 -5.42 23.42 38.96
N ARG A 28 -4.44 24.14 38.42
CA ARG A 28 -4.34 25.60 38.57
C ARG A 28 -4.07 26.27 37.25
N VAL A 29 -4.81 27.34 37.00
CA VAL A 29 -4.68 28.17 35.80
C VAL A 29 -4.46 29.62 36.23
N ASN A 30 -3.38 30.21 35.75
CA ASN A 30 -2.95 31.57 36.00
C ASN A 30 -3.18 32.42 34.74
N LEU A 31 -3.73 33.61 34.92
CA LEU A 31 -3.78 34.63 33.89
C LEU A 31 -2.41 35.27 33.74
N LEU A 32 -1.82 35.19 32.55
CA LEU A 32 -0.57 35.87 32.22
C LEU A 32 -0.79 37.22 31.53
N ASP A 33 -1.79 37.28 30.65
CA ASP A 33 -2.11 38.48 29.87
C ASP A 33 -3.52 38.41 29.29
N PHE A 34 -4.07 39.53 28.85
CA PHE A 34 -5.31 39.59 28.09
C PHE A 34 -5.37 40.82 27.18
N ALA A 35 -6.11 40.71 26.08
CA ALA A 35 -6.33 41.81 25.14
C ALA A 35 -7.81 42.02 24.86
N TYR A 36 -8.21 43.28 24.77
CA TYR A 36 -9.50 43.71 24.24
C TYR A 36 -9.24 44.74 23.15
N ILE A 37 -9.43 44.35 21.89
CA ILE A 37 -9.20 45.19 20.71
C ILE A 37 -10.55 45.49 20.07
N GLU A 38 -11.10 46.67 20.36
CA GLU A 38 -12.36 47.12 19.75
C GLU A 38 -12.16 47.43 18.27
N HIS A 39 -13.10 46.99 17.44
CA HIS A 39 -13.05 47.28 16.02
C HIS A 39 -13.33 48.77 15.73
N PRO A 40 -12.67 49.38 14.73
CA PRO A 40 -12.99 50.73 14.26
C PRO A 40 -14.47 50.90 13.89
N LYS A 41 -15.09 49.85 13.36
CA LYS A 41 -16.53 49.73 13.11
C LYS A 41 -16.97 48.32 13.45
N VAL A 42 -18.16 48.17 14.02
CA VAL A 42 -18.76 46.85 14.26
C VAL A 42 -18.93 46.15 12.91
N LEU A 43 -18.59 44.86 12.81
CA LEU A 43 -18.59 44.12 11.54
C LEU A 43 -20.00 44.02 10.90
N SER A 44 -21.05 44.18 11.70
CA SER A 44 -22.44 44.22 11.22
C SER A 44 -22.89 45.60 10.71
N THR A 45 -21.99 46.58 10.65
CA THR A 45 -22.31 47.91 10.09
C THR A 45 -22.52 47.78 8.57
N PRO A 46 -23.66 48.25 8.03
CA PRO A 46 -23.91 48.18 6.59
C PRO A 46 -22.82 48.86 5.75
N GLY A 47 -22.40 48.20 4.66
CA GLY A 47 -21.39 48.73 3.73
C GLY A 47 -19.94 48.65 4.22
N VAL A 48 -19.67 47.95 5.33
CA VAL A 48 -18.30 47.69 5.82
C VAL A 48 -17.81 46.35 5.30
N ASP A 49 -16.57 46.32 4.78
CA ASP A 49 -15.87 45.07 4.52
C ASP A 49 -15.33 44.50 5.85
N ALA A 50 -15.85 43.35 6.25
CA ALA A 50 -15.46 42.71 7.49
C ALA A 50 -14.00 42.24 7.47
N GLY A 51 -13.47 41.83 6.31
CA GLY A 51 -12.09 41.37 6.15
C GLY A 51 -11.10 42.48 6.46
N ASP A 52 -11.31 43.68 5.92
CA ASP A 52 -10.45 44.83 6.15
C ASP A 52 -10.42 45.25 7.62
N VAL A 53 -11.58 45.33 8.26
CA VAL A 53 -11.69 45.67 9.69
C VAL A 53 -10.98 44.63 10.56
N LEU A 54 -11.14 43.34 10.22
CA LEU A 54 -10.47 42.26 10.92
C LEU A 54 -8.96 42.32 10.75
N ARG A 55 -8.43 42.57 9.54
CA ARG A 55 -6.99 42.72 9.29
C ARG A 55 -6.37 43.84 10.13
N VAL A 56 -7.03 45.00 10.20
CA VAL A 56 -6.57 46.13 11.03
C VAL A 56 -6.53 45.73 12.51
N SER A 57 -7.60 45.10 12.99
CA SER A 57 -7.74 44.78 14.42
C SER A 57 -6.84 43.62 14.85
N LEU A 58 -6.65 42.61 13.99
CA LEU A 58 -5.69 41.53 14.20
C LEU A 58 -4.25 42.04 14.08
N GLY A 59 -3.97 42.94 13.14
CA GLY A 59 -2.70 43.66 13.03
C GLY A 59 -2.34 44.41 14.32
N GLN A 60 -3.33 45.06 14.93
CA GLN A 60 -3.17 45.70 16.24
C GLN A 60 -2.89 44.67 17.35
N LEU A 61 -3.56 43.50 17.36
CA LEU A 61 -3.29 42.45 18.33
C LEU A 61 -1.84 41.95 18.23
N VAL A 62 -1.37 41.58 17.03
CA VAL A 62 -0.01 41.06 16.84
C VAL A 62 1.08 42.12 17.02
N GLY A 63 0.74 43.40 16.82
CA GLY A 63 1.65 44.53 17.09
C GLY A 63 1.78 44.87 18.57
N GLN A 64 0.75 44.58 19.39
CA GLN A 64 0.72 44.88 20.82
C GLN A 64 1.13 43.71 21.72
N TYR A 65 0.94 42.46 21.26
CA TYR A 65 1.13 41.26 22.08
C TYR A 65 2.01 40.23 21.39
N ASP A 66 2.90 39.60 22.15
CA ASP A 66 3.69 38.45 21.69
C ASP A 66 2.86 37.16 21.79
N LEU A 67 2.43 36.68 20.62
CA LEU A 67 1.71 35.43 20.46
C LEU A 67 2.64 34.22 20.28
N SER A 68 3.96 34.43 20.24
CA SER A 68 4.93 33.34 20.09
C SER A 68 5.05 32.50 21.37
N LYS A 69 5.60 31.28 21.24
CA LYS A 69 5.88 30.35 22.35
C LYS A 69 4.65 29.91 23.17
N ALA A 70 3.44 30.19 22.70
CA ALA A 70 2.20 29.73 23.30
C ALA A 70 1.36 29.04 22.22
N ALA A 71 0.57 28.05 22.63
CA ALA A 71 -0.45 27.51 21.74
C ALA A 71 -1.54 28.56 21.52
N ILE A 72 -2.19 28.55 20.36
CA ILE A 72 -3.27 29.48 20.03
C ILE A 72 -4.54 28.69 19.75
N ALA A 73 -5.60 28.99 20.50
CA ALA A 73 -6.94 28.45 20.29
C ALA A 73 -7.86 29.58 19.82
N VAL A 74 -8.63 29.34 18.75
CA VAL A 74 -9.58 30.32 18.20
C VAL A 74 -10.99 29.73 18.11
N SER A 75 -11.99 30.59 18.12
CA SER A 75 -13.38 30.18 17.90
C SER A 75 -13.92 30.52 16.52
N VAL A 76 -14.92 29.74 16.10
CA VAL A 76 -15.86 30.07 15.05
C VAL A 76 -17.24 30.36 15.69
N PRO A 77 -17.93 31.44 15.30
CA PRO A 77 -19.30 31.72 15.74
C PRO A 77 -20.26 30.55 15.47
N GLY A 78 -21.18 30.27 16.40
CA GLY A 78 -22.08 29.11 16.29
C GLY A 78 -22.93 29.10 15.01
N HIS A 79 -23.33 30.26 14.50
CA HIS A 79 -24.16 30.38 13.29
C HIS A 79 -23.42 30.04 11.98
N LEU A 80 -22.08 29.99 12.00
CA LEU A 80 -21.29 29.57 10.83
C LEU A 80 -21.09 28.06 10.77
N ALA A 81 -21.43 27.35 11.84
CA ALA A 81 -21.27 25.92 11.99
C ALA A 81 -22.60 25.20 12.28
N PHE A 82 -22.54 23.88 12.29
CA PHE A 82 -23.65 23.00 12.59
C PHE A 82 -23.36 22.24 13.88
N ALA A 83 -24.31 22.29 14.82
CA ALA A 83 -24.34 21.42 15.98
C ALA A 83 -25.60 20.54 15.88
N ARG A 84 -25.41 19.22 16.01
CA ARG A 84 -26.50 18.22 15.99
C ARG A 84 -26.29 17.25 17.12
N PHE A 85 -27.39 16.86 17.77
CA PHE A 85 -27.36 15.95 18.91
C PHE A 85 -28.21 14.73 18.59
N ALA A 86 -27.67 13.55 18.85
CA ALA A 86 -28.33 12.27 18.59
C ALA A 86 -28.10 11.32 19.76
N LYS A 87 -29.10 10.45 20.00
CA LYS A 87 -28.98 9.33 20.93
C LYS A 87 -28.47 8.12 20.16
N LEU A 88 -27.38 7.54 20.63
CA LEU A 88 -26.84 6.31 20.08
C LEU A 88 -27.55 5.11 20.74
N PRO A 89 -27.82 4.04 19.98
CA PRO A 89 -28.26 2.80 20.59
C PRO A 89 -27.18 2.28 21.57
N PRO A 90 -27.56 1.47 22.58
CA PRO A 90 -26.58 0.86 23.48
C PRO A 90 -25.61 -0.03 22.69
N VAL A 91 -24.33 0.36 22.67
CA VAL A 91 -23.29 -0.31 21.88
C VAL A 91 -21.98 -0.36 22.65
N GLU A 92 -21.13 -1.32 22.27
CA GLU A 92 -19.78 -1.40 22.79
C GLU A 92 -19.01 -0.10 22.50
N PRO A 93 -18.24 0.43 23.46
CA PRO A 93 -17.48 1.68 23.29
C PRO A 93 -16.59 1.71 22.04
N LYS A 94 -16.08 0.55 21.61
CA LYS A 94 -15.24 0.41 20.40
C LYS A 94 -15.99 0.70 19.09
N LYS A 95 -17.32 0.52 19.07
CA LYS A 95 -18.16 0.73 17.88
C LYS A 95 -18.77 2.14 17.82
N VAL A 96 -18.67 2.91 18.91
CA VAL A 96 -19.18 4.27 18.98
C VAL A 96 -18.65 5.15 17.81
N PRO A 97 -17.35 5.15 17.47
CA PRO A 97 -16.86 6.00 16.38
C PRO A 97 -17.49 5.70 15.02
N ASP A 98 -17.73 4.41 14.70
CA ASP A 98 -18.32 4.01 13.42
C ASP A 98 -19.79 4.43 13.31
N ILE A 99 -20.53 4.32 14.42
CA ILE A 99 -21.94 4.72 14.48
C ILE A 99 -22.05 6.25 14.47
N VAL A 100 -21.18 6.95 15.20
CA VAL A 100 -21.15 8.42 15.15
C VAL A 100 -20.85 8.91 13.74
N LYS A 101 -19.95 8.25 13.01
CA LYS A 101 -19.71 8.57 11.59
C LYS A 101 -20.97 8.39 10.75
N PHE A 102 -21.73 7.30 10.96
CA PHE A 102 -23.00 7.06 10.27
C PHE A 102 -24.09 8.09 10.62
N GLU A 103 -24.19 8.49 11.89
CA GLU A 103 -25.07 9.59 12.33
C GLU A 103 -24.64 10.93 11.72
N ALA A 104 -23.34 11.23 11.71
CA ALA A 104 -22.82 12.46 11.11
C ALA A 104 -23.16 12.56 9.61
N MET A 105 -23.07 11.46 8.86
CA MET A 105 -23.46 11.42 7.43
C MET A 105 -24.95 11.76 7.20
N GLN A 106 -25.82 11.47 8.16
CA GLN A 106 -27.26 11.77 8.07
C GLN A 106 -27.61 13.16 8.59
N GLN A 107 -26.94 13.62 9.64
CA GLN A 107 -27.26 14.84 10.35
C GLN A 107 -26.58 16.08 9.75
N VAL A 108 -25.42 15.93 9.12
CA VAL A 108 -24.69 17.01 8.48
C VAL A 108 -25.26 17.23 7.07
N PRO A 109 -25.71 18.44 6.71
CA PRO A 109 -26.35 18.71 5.43
C PRO A 109 -25.38 18.80 4.24
N PHE A 110 -24.16 18.29 4.40
CA PHE A 110 -23.08 18.31 3.41
C PHE A 110 -22.30 16.99 3.48
N PRO A 111 -21.63 16.57 2.38
CA PRO A 111 -20.72 15.44 2.41
C PRO A 111 -19.63 15.62 3.46
N LEU A 112 -19.31 14.58 4.23
CA LEU A 112 -18.31 14.65 5.29
C LEU A 112 -16.91 15.03 4.77
N GLU A 113 -16.63 14.79 3.49
CA GLU A 113 -15.38 15.17 2.83
C GLU A 113 -15.24 16.68 2.61
N GLN A 114 -16.36 17.42 2.61
CA GLN A 114 -16.42 18.87 2.39
C GLN A 114 -16.48 19.68 3.69
N VAL A 115 -16.53 19.01 4.84
CA VAL A 115 -16.60 19.63 6.16
C VAL A 115 -15.42 19.21 7.03
N GLU A 116 -15.04 20.09 7.94
CA GLU A 116 -14.28 19.73 9.13
C GLU A 116 -15.29 19.48 10.24
N TRP A 117 -15.19 18.33 10.89
CA TRP A 117 -16.14 17.94 11.92
C TRP A 117 -15.46 17.15 13.02
N ASP A 118 -16.03 17.23 14.21
CA ASP A 118 -15.63 16.47 15.39
C ASP A 118 -16.87 16.19 16.25
N TYR A 119 -16.74 15.30 17.23
CA TYR A 119 -17.85 14.93 18.09
C TYR A 119 -17.45 14.84 19.56
N GLN A 120 -18.44 15.00 20.43
CA GLN A 120 -18.32 14.76 21.86
C GLN A 120 -19.41 13.79 22.28
N THR A 121 -19.04 12.75 23.03
CA THR A 121 -20.01 11.87 23.68
C THR A 121 -20.36 12.40 25.06
N PHE A 122 -21.61 12.20 25.44
CA PHE A 122 -22.18 12.53 26.74
C PHE A 122 -22.91 11.30 27.25
N GLN A 123 -22.69 10.95 28.51
CA GLN A 123 -23.38 9.86 29.16
C GLN A 123 -23.75 10.30 30.57
N ALA A 124 -25.05 10.22 30.89
CA ALA A 124 -25.49 10.47 32.26
C ALA A 124 -25.17 9.24 33.13
N PRO A 125 -24.78 9.42 34.41
CA PRO A 125 -24.34 8.32 35.27
C PRO A 125 -25.33 7.17 35.40
N ASP A 126 -26.62 7.49 35.42
CA ASP A 126 -27.71 6.54 35.62
C ASP A 126 -28.37 6.08 34.30
N SER A 127 -27.76 6.37 33.16
CA SER A 127 -28.32 6.11 31.82
C SER A 127 -27.40 5.20 30.99
N PRO A 128 -27.91 4.07 30.46
CA PRO A 128 -27.15 3.27 29.49
C PRO A 128 -27.04 3.97 28.13
N ASP A 129 -27.89 4.97 27.86
CA ASP A 129 -27.89 5.71 26.60
C ASP A 129 -26.66 6.62 26.51
N VAL A 130 -25.98 6.54 25.38
CA VAL A 130 -24.90 7.46 25.00
C VAL A 130 -25.48 8.50 24.06
N GLU A 131 -25.34 9.77 24.41
CA GLU A 131 -25.65 10.89 23.53
C GLU A 131 -24.39 11.39 22.85
N VAL A 132 -24.53 11.88 21.62
CA VAL A 132 -23.43 12.47 20.87
C VAL A 132 -23.81 13.85 20.37
N GLY A 133 -22.93 14.83 20.60
CA GLY A 133 -22.93 16.11 19.92
C GLY A 133 -21.96 16.09 18.75
N ILE A 134 -22.47 16.27 17.54
CA ILE A 134 -21.72 16.36 16.29
C ILE A 134 -21.61 17.83 15.92
N PHE A 135 -20.38 18.29 15.69
CA PHE A 135 -20.05 19.67 15.36
C PHE A 135 -19.35 19.71 14.01
N ALA A 136 -19.84 20.51 13.08
CA ALA A 136 -19.30 20.56 11.72
C ALA A 136 -19.29 21.97 11.13
N ILE A 137 -18.29 22.25 10.29
CA ILE A 137 -18.16 23.49 9.51
C ILE A 137 -17.66 23.16 8.11
N THR A 138 -18.10 23.89 7.08
CA THR A 138 -17.57 23.70 5.73
C THR A 138 -16.09 24.05 5.67
N LYS A 139 -15.31 23.28 4.90
CA LYS A 139 -13.88 23.53 4.68
C LYS A 139 -13.63 24.91 4.09
N GLU A 140 -14.51 25.40 3.24
CA GLU A 140 -14.46 26.76 2.67
C GLU A 140 -14.45 27.82 3.76
N ARG A 141 -15.46 27.84 4.64
CA ARG A 141 -15.57 28.81 5.75
C ARG A 141 -14.40 28.69 6.74
N MET A 142 -13.95 27.47 7.00
CA MET A 142 -12.77 27.23 7.84
C MET A 142 -11.52 27.83 7.19
N ASN A 143 -11.28 27.57 5.91
CA ASN A 143 -10.12 28.06 5.18
C ASN A 143 -10.12 29.58 5.05
N GLU A 144 -11.26 30.22 4.79
CA GLU A 144 -11.38 31.68 4.78
C GLU A 144 -10.94 32.28 6.13
N ARG A 145 -11.41 31.70 7.23
CA ARG A 145 -11.05 32.13 8.59
C ARG A 145 -9.57 31.93 8.89
N LEU A 146 -9.01 30.77 8.51
CA LEU A 146 -7.59 30.48 8.70
C LEU A 146 -6.70 31.36 7.82
N ALA A 147 -7.13 31.71 6.60
CA ALA A 147 -6.41 32.62 5.71
C ALA A 147 -6.32 34.02 6.31
N LEU A 148 -7.41 34.57 6.85
CA LEU A 148 -7.42 35.87 7.53
C LEU A 148 -6.44 35.93 8.72
N LEU A 149 -6.31 34.83 9.47
CA LEU A 149 -5.33 34.70 10.54
C LEU A 149 -3.90 34.57 10.01
N ALA A 150 -3.70 33.78 8.97
CA ALA A 150 -2.40 33.57 8.35
C ALA A 150 -1.82 34.87 7.77
N ASP A 151 -2.66 35.74 7.22
CA ASP A 151 -2.26 37.02 6.63
C ASP A 151 -1.62 38.00 7.63
N VAL A 152 -1.86 37.80 8.93
CA VAL A 152 -1.24 38.56 10.02
C VAL A 152 -0.23 37.74 10.82
N GLY A 153 0.13 36.54 10.33
CA GLY A 153 1.10 35.65 10.97
C GLY A 153 0.55 34.82 12.14
N ILE A 154 -0.76 34.75 12.33
CA ILE A 154 -1.38 33.90 13.36
C ILE A 154 -1.68 32.53 12.77
N THR A 155 -1.13 31.47 13.39
CA THR A 155 -1.43 30.08 13.04
C THR A 155 -2.04 29.38 14.25
N PRO A 156 -3.37 29.17 14.29
CA PRO A 156 -4.00 28.51 15.43
C PRO A 156 -3.62 27.02 15.50
N ASN A 157 -3.55 26.48 16.71
CA ASN A 157 -3.39 25.06 17.01
C ASN A 157 -4.76 24.38 17.20
N PHE A 158 -5.75 25.12 17.68
CA PHE A 158 -7.09 24.62 17.98
C PHE A 158 -8.15 25.55 17.39
N VAL A 159 -9.21 24.95 16.85
CA VAL A 159 -10.40 25.69 16.42
C VAL A 159 -11.62 25.01 17.02
N THR A 160 -12.46 25.74 17.73
CA THR A 160 -13.73 25.21 18.26
C THR A 160 -14.88 26.18 17.97
N LEU A 161 -16.08 25.83 18.42
CA LEU A 161 -17.25 26.71 18.37
C LEU A 161 -17.27 27.65 19.57
N SER A 162 -17.62 28.92 19.35
CA SER A 162 -17.85 29.89 20.42
C SER A 162 -18.76 29.38 21.54
N PRO A 163 -19.92 28.73 21.30
CA PRO A 163 -20.75 28.17 22.37
C PRO A 163 -20.01 27.14 23.25
N LEU A 164 -19.20 26.28 22.63
CA LEU A 164 -18.46 25.24 23.34
C LEU A 164 -17.34 25.85 24.18
N ALA A 165 -16.65 26.86 23.63
CA ALA A 165 -15.66 27.62 24.39
C ALA A 165 -16.30 28.37 25.56
N ALA A 166 -17.42 29.08 25.37
CA ALA A 166 -18.13 29.74 26.45
C ALA A 166 -18.55 28.74 27.55
N PHE A 167 -19.07 27.58 27.15
CA PHE A 167 -19.38 26.48 28.06
C PHE A 167 -18.13 26.01 28.82
N ASN A 168 -17.02 25.73 28.14
CA ASN A 168 -15.78 25.28 28.75
C ASN A 168 -15.25 26.28 29.80
N GLY A 169 -15.32 27.57 29.51
CA GLY A 169 -14.93 28.64 30.45
C GLY A 169 -15.78 28.63 31.72
N LEU A 170 -17.10 28.57 31.57
CA LEU A 170 -18.03 28.58 32.70
C LEU A 170 -18.03 27.26 33.47
N ALA A 171 -17.94 26.13 32.77
CA ALA A 171 -17.89 24.80 33.37
C ALA A 171 -16.64 24.64 34.23
N TYR A 172 -15.49 25.15 33.76
CA TYR A 172 -14.30 25.20 34.58
C TYR A 172 -14.52 26.12 35.79
N ASP A 173 -14.85 27.40 35.57
CA ASP A 173 -14.88 28.43 36.62
C ASP A 173 -15.92 28.18 37.73
N LEU A 174 -17.06 27.61 37.37
CA LEU A 174 -18.16 27.31 38.27
C LEU A 174 -18.19 25.83 38.71
N GLU A 175 -17.16 25.06 38.34
CA GLU A 175 -16.97 23.66 38.73
C GLU A 175 -18.16 22.78 38.34
N PHE A 176 -18.54 22.82 37.06
CA PHE A 176 -19.63 22.00 36.59
C PHE A 176 -19.25 20.51 36.67
N THR A 177 -20.20 19.72 37.17
CA THR A 177 -20.11 18.27 37.31
C THR A 177 -21.46 17.67 36.92
N GLU A 178 -21.57 16.34 36.88
CA GLU A 178 -22.83 15.64 36.65
C GLU A 178 -23.94 15.97 37.67
N LYS A 179 -23.57 16.56 38.82
CA LYS A 179 -24.48 17.01 39.87
C LYS A 179 -24.87 18.48 39.74
N THR A 180 -24.35 19.19 38.74
CA THR A 180 -24.71 20.57 38.49
C THR A 180 -26.20 20.65 38.19
N PRO A 181 -26.93 21.57 38.84
CA PRO A 181 -28.34 21.75 38.55
C PRO A 181 -28.51 22.23 37.12
N GLY A 182 -29.54 21.76 36.42
CA GLY A 182 -29.77 22.09 35.00
C GLY A 182 -29.64 23.58 34.74
N THR A 183 -28.67 23.94 33.90
CA THR A 183 -28.20 25.31 33.70
C THR A 183 -28.29 25.68 32.22
N ILE A 184 -28.93 26.82 31.94
CA ILE A 184 -28.95 27.41 30.60
C ILE A 184 -27.87 28.48 30.55
N ILE A 185 -26.97 28.43 29.58
CA ILE A 185 -26.02 29.49 29.28
C ILE A 185 -26.49 30.17 28.01
N VAL A 186 -26.55 31.51 28.03
CA VAL A 186 -26.91 32.32 26.87
C VAL A 186 -25.79 33.31 26.61
N ASP A 187 -25.06 33.11 25.50
CA ASP A 187 -24.11 34.08 24.97
C ASP A 187 -24.80 34.95 23.91
N VAL A 188 -25.10 36.19 24.27
CA VAL A 188 -25.75 37.14 23.36
C VAL A 188 -24.66 37.93 22.62
N GLY A 189 -24.34 37.44 21.42
CA GLY A 189 -23.41 38.07 20.50
C GLY A 189 -24.00 39.28 19.75
N THR A 190 -23.27 39.75 18.73
CA THR A 190 -23.74 40.85 17.87
C THR A 190 -24.76 40.37 16.84
N SER A 191 -24.48 39.28 16.12
CA SER A 191 -25.37 38.83 15.03
C SER A 191 -26.26 37.65 15.41
N SER A 192 -25.81 36.83 16.36
CA SER A 192 -26.50 35.62 16.80
C SER A 192 -26.40 35.46 18.31
N THR A 193 -27.28 34.63 18.86
CA THR A 193 -27.27 34.20 20.26
C THR A 193 -27.01 32.71 20.28
N ASP A 194 -26.01 32.32 21.07
CA ASP A 194 -25.66 30.95 21.32
C ASP A 194 -26.29 30.53 22.66
N LEU A 195 -27.10 29.47 22.64
CA LEU A 195 -27.73 28.89 23.81
C LEU A 195 -27.15 27.50 24.05
N VAL A 196 -26.64 27.28 25.25
CA VAL A 196 -26.11 26.01 25.71
C VAL A 196 -26.92 25.56 26.91
N ILE A 197 -27.39 24.32 26.93
CA ILE A 197 -28.07 23.71 28.06
C ILE A 197 -27.15 22.63 28.60
N GLU A 198 -26.85 22.71 29.88
CA GLU A 198 -26.19 21.65 30.65
C GLU A 198 -27.22 21.03 31.59
N ASP A 199 -27.35 19.70 31.54
CA ASP A 199 -28.28 18.94 32.38
C ASP A 199 -27.70 17.55 32.67
N ALA A 200 -27.35 17.30 33.92
CA ALA A 200 -26.82 16.02 34.39
C ALA A 200 -25.63 15.49 33.57
N GLY A 201 -24.67 16.36 33.22
CA GLY A 201 -23.50 16.00 32.41
C GLY A 201 -23.77 15.89 30.90
N ARG A 202 -25.01 16.13 30.45
CA ARG A 202 -25.35 16.29 29.02
C ARG A 202 -25.22 17.75 28.65
N VAL A 203 -24.74 18.00 27.44
CA VAL A 203 -24.68 19.36 26.88
C VAL A 203 -25.41 19.39 25.56
N TRP A 204 -26.29 20.37 25.39
CA TRP A 204 -27.01 20.63 24.15
C TRP A 204 -26.80 22.07 23.72
N VAL A 205 -26.56 22.29 22.43
CA VAL A 205 -26.25 23.61 21.88
C VAL A 205 -27.22 23.95 20.76
N ARG A 206 -27.71 25.20 20.77
CA ARG A 206 -28.46 25.78 19.67
C ARG A 206 -28.10 27.24 19.48
N THR A 207 -27.84 27.61 18.23
CA THR A 207 -27.64 29.00 17.83
C THR A 207 -28.85 29.50 17.06
N PHE A 208 -29.26 30.75 17.29
CA PHE A 208 -30.33 31.42 16.54
C PHE A 208 -29.96 32.87 16.19
N PRO A 209 -30.46 33.40 15.06
CA PRO A 209 -29.94 34.62 14.44
C PRO A 209 -30.56 35.89 15.04
N ILE A 210 -30.47 36.07 16.36
CA ILE A 210 -30.83 37.31 17.04
C ILE A 210 -29.66 37.75 17.92
N GLY A 211 -29.39 39.05 17.99
CA GLY A 211 -28.24 39.58 18.72
C GLY A 211 -28.22 41.10 18.75
N GLY A 212 -27.12 41.65 19.26
CA GLY A 212 -26.92 43.09 19.44
C GLY A 212 -27.17 43.97 18.22
N HIS A 213 -26.98 43.46 17.00
CA HIS A 213 -27.27 44.13 15.73
C HIS A 213 -28.75 44.51 15.61
N HIS A 214 -29.66 43.59 15.95
CA HIS A 214 -31.10 43.79 15.85
C HIS A 214 -31.58 44.91 16.78
N PHE A 215 -30.97 45.02 17.97
CA PHE A 215 -31.22 46.15 18.88
C PHE A 215 -30.75 47.47 18.27
N THR A 216 -29.58 47.47 17.62
CA THR A 216 -29.04 48.67 16.96
C THR A 216 -29.91 49.08 15.77
N GLU A 217 -30.38 48.14 14.95
CA GLU A 217 -31.29 48.41 13.84
C GLU A 217 -32.63 48.99 14.30
N ALA A 218 -33.20 48.46 15.40
CA ALA A 218 -34.42 49.01 15.99
C ALA A 218 -34.25 50.49 16.33
N LEU A 219 -33.10 50.87 16.91
CA LEU A 219 -32.78 52.26 17.24
C LEU A 219 -32.49 53.12 16.00
N VAL A 220 -31.81 52.59 14.98
CA VAL A 220 -31.64 53.28 13.69
C VAL A 220 -33.01 53.63 13.11
N ASN A 221 -33.93 52.68 13.11
CA ASN A 221 -35.26 52.86 12.53
C ASN A 221 -36.13 53.84 13.32
N ALA A 222 -36.06 53.81 14.66
CA ALA A 222 -36.86 54.64 15.53
C ALA A 222 -36.35 56.09 15.66
N PHE A 223 -35.03 56.27 15.72
CA PHE A 223 -34.40 57.58 15.90
C PHE A 223 -33.89 58.22 14.60
N LYS A 224 -33.88 57.46 13.48
CA LYS A 224 -33.38 57.92 12.17
C LYS A 224 -31.94 58.44 12.24
N ILE A 225 -31.09 57.76 13.00
CA ILE A 225 -29.67 58.06 13.19
C ILE A 225 -28.79 57.02 12.49
N SER A 226 -27.51 57.32 12.30
CA SER A 226 -26.56 56.36 11.72
C SER A 226 -26.34 55.15 12.64
N TYR A 227 -25.94 54.02 12.05
CA TYR A 227 -25.66 52.78 12.77
C TYR A 227 -24.69 52.98 13.96
N SER A 228 -23.59 53.71 13.74
CA SER A 228 -22.62 53.98 14.81
C SER A 228 -23.21 54.82 15.95
N LYS A 229 -24.08 55.79 15.65
CA LYS A 229 -24.78 56.58 16.67
C LYS A 229 -25.80 55.75 17.43
N ALA A 230 -26.52 54.87 16.73
CA ALA A 230 -27.45 53.93 17.36
C ALA A 230 -26.74 52.92 18.26
N GLU A 231 -25.57 52.42 17.85
CA GLU A 231 -24.75 51.51 18.67
C GLU A 231 -24.27 52.20 19.95
N ALA A 232 -23.80 53.45 19.86
CA ALA A 232 -23.43 54.25 21.02
C ALA A 232 -24.64 54.48 21.95
N LEU A 233 -25.78 54.90 21.38
CA LEU A 233 -27.03 55.10 22.12
C LEU A 233 -27.51 53.81 22.82
N LYS A 234 -27.30 52.65 22.19
CA LYS A 234 -27.60 51.34 22.76
C LYS A 234 -26.71 51.03 23.97
N LYS A 235 -25.39 51.25 23.85
CA LYS A 235 -24.42 51.03 24.95
C LYS A 235 -24.68 51.98 26.13
N GLU A 236 -25.11 53.21 25.85
CA GLU A 236 -25.36 54.27 26.83
C GLU A 236 -26.87 54.42 27.18
N ALA A 237 -27.66 53.36 26.97
CA ALA A 237 -29.12 53.43 27.07
C ALA A 237 -29.63 53.91 28.45
N GLU A 238 -28.96 53.52 29.54
CA GLU A 238 -29.32 53.93 30.91
C GLU A 238 -29.05 55.41 31.19
N SER A 239 -27.94 55.94 30.68
CA SER A 239 -27.52 57.33 30.89
C SER A 239 -28.15 58.31 29.91
N SER A 240 -28.88 57.82 28.91
CA SER A 240 -29.50 58.66 27.88
C SER A 240 -30.68 59.48 28.44
N PRO A 241 -30.82 60.77 28.07
CA PRO A 241 -32.04 61.54 28.34
C PRO A 241 -33.32 60.91 27.77
N HIS A 242 -33.17 60.01 26.79
CA HIS A 242 -34.26 59.30 26.13
C HIS A 242 -34.36 57.83 26.55
N ALA A 243 -33.78 57.44 27.69
CA ALA A 243 -33.73 56.05 28.17
C ALA A 243 -35.08 55.31 28.02
N ARG A 244 -36.18 55.91 28.49
CA ARG A 244 -37.53 55.30 28.39
C ARG A 244 -37.91 54.97 26.95
N ARG A 245 -37.67 55.89 26.01
CA ARG A 245 -37.96 55.68 24.59
C ARG A 245 -37.02 54.61 24.02
N VAL A 246 -35.72 54.69 24.30
CA VAL A 246 -34.74 53.67 23.87
C VAL A 246 -35.17 52.26 24.28
N PHE A 247 -35.59 52.06 25.54
CA PHE A 247 -36.12 50.77 25.99
C PHE A 247 -37.42 50.35 25.31
N GLN A 248 -38.33 51.28 25.02
CA GLN A 248 -39.57 50.98 24.31
C GLN A 248 -39.30 50.45 22.90
N GLU A 249 -38.36 51.07 22.19
CA GLU A 249 -37.98 50.67 20.83
C GLU A 249 -37.21 49.34 20.80
N MET A 250 -36.45 49.03 21.86
CA MET A 250 -35.74 47.74 22.00
C MET A 250 -36.65 46.59 22.46
N ARG A 251 -37.83 46.88 23.00
CA ARG A 251 -38.72 45.89 23.61
C ARG A 251 -39.21 44.77 22.68
N PRO A 252 -39.51 45.02 21.39
CA PRO A 252 -39.80 43.95 20.44
C PRO A 252 -38.65 42.95 20.35
N VAL A 253 -37.40 43.44 20.21
CA VAL A 253 -36.21 42.58 20.12
C VAL A 253 -35.97 41.79 21.41
N PHE A 254 -36.24 42.39 22.59
CA PHE A 254 -36.24 41.65 23.85
C PHE A 254 -37.25 40.50 23.85
N THR A 255 -38.45 40.75 23.33
CA THR A 255 -39.53 39.76 23.26
C THR A 255 -39.16 38.60 22.35
N ASP A 256 -38.62 38.89 21.17
CA ASP A 256 -38.19 37.88 20.21
C ASP A 256 -37.07 37.00 20.78
N LEU A 257 -36.06 37.62 21.44
CA LEU A 257 -34.98 36.90 22.13
C LEU A 257 -35.54 35.97 23.22
N GLY A 258 -36.45 36.48 24.05
CA GLY A 258 -37.10 35.69 25.09
C GLY A 258 -37.91 34.51 24.53
N GLN A 259 -38.61 34.72 23.41
CA GLN A 259 -39.37 33.67 22.73
C GLN A 259 -38.45 32.58 22.17
N ASP A 260 -37.33 32.92 21.54
CA ASP A 260 -36.39 31.92 21.01
C ASP A 260 -35.68 31.13 22.11
N ILE A 261 -35.35 31.77 23.23
CA ILE A 261 -34.85 31.07 24.42
C ILE A 261 -35.93 30.10 24.95
N GLN A 262 -37.17 30.55 25.12
CA GLN A 262 -38.27 29.71 25.61
C GLN A 262 -38.57 28.53 24.66
N ARG A 263 -38.53 28.75 23.34
CA ARG A 263 -38.70 27.70 22.33
C ARG A 263 -37.58 26.67 22.40
N SER A 264 -36.35 27.12 22.66
CA SER A 264 -35.18 26.24 22.83
C SER A 264 -35.28 25.39 24.10
N ILE A 265 -35.67 26.00 25.21
CA ILE A 265 -35.96 25.31 26.47
C ILE A 265 -37.04 24.23 26.25
N GLY A 266 -38.16 24.61 25.64
CA GLY A 266 -39.26 23.69 25.37
C GLY A 266 -38.87 22.53 24.45
N TYR A 267 -38.04 22.79 23.44
CA TYR A 267 -37.51 21.73 22.57
C TYR A 267 -36.64 20.73 23.36
N HIS A 268 -35.72 21.25 24.18
CA HIS A 268 -34.84 20.40 25.00
C HIS A 268 -35.63 19.58 26.04
N GLN A 269 -36.58 20.18 26.75
CA GLN A 269 -37.44 19.47 27.72
C GLN A 269 -38.36 18.44 27.04
N ASN A 270 -38.72 18.63 25.77
CA ASN A 270 -39.47 17.63 25.02
C ASN A 270 -38.58 16.41 24.66
N LEU A 271 -37.29 16.65 24.38
CA LEU A 271 -36.32 15.59 24.10
C LEU A 271 -35.87 14.86 25.39
N HIS A 272 -35.78 15.58 26.51
CA HIS A 272 -35.39 15.11 27.83
C HIS A 272 -36.46 15.51 28.86
N LYS A 273 -37.47 14.65 29.03
CA LYS A 273 -38.62 14.92 29.91
C LYS A 273 -38.26 15.02 31.39
N ASP A 274 -37.11 14.47 31.75
CA ASP A 274 -36.48 14.49 33.06
C ASP A 274 -35.71 15.80 33.35
N ALA A 275 -35.43 16.62 32.33
CA ALA A 275 -34.59 17.81 32.46
C ALA A 275 -35.19 18.87 33.38
N LYS A 276 -34.44 19.23 34.42
CA LYS A 276 -34.83 20.26 35.40
C LYS A 276 -33.92 21.47 35.29
N LEU A 277 -34.30 22.37 34.39
CA LEU A 277 -33.60 23.64 34.20
C LEU A 277 -34.00 24.62 35.30
N THR A 278 -33.04 25.03 36.13
CA THR A 278 -33.28 25.83 37.34
C THR A 278 -32.78 27.26 37.23
N ARG A 279 -31.81 27.51 36.35
CA ARG A 279 -31.15 28.81 36.22
C ARG A 279 -30.69 29.11 34.81
N LEU A 280 -30.53 30.40 34.55
CA LEU A 280 -29.92 30.93 33.33
C LEU A 280 -28.69 31.78 33.69
N ILE A 281 -27.58 31.57 33.01
CA ILE A 281 -26.35 32.36 33.10
C ILE A 281 -26.18 33.10 31.78
N GLY A 282 -26.17 34.43 31.82
CA GLY A 282 -25.94 35.23 30.63
C GLY A 282 -24.51 35.72 30.51
N VAL A 283 -23.96 35.62 29.31
CA VAL A 283 -22.64 36.12 28.91
C VAL A 283 -22.74 36.82 27.54
N GLY A 284 -21.63 37.39 27.09
CA GLY A 284 -21.57 38.13 25.83
C GLY A 284 -21.80 39.62 25.99
N ALA A 285 -21.30 40.40 25.03
CA ALA A 285 -21.30 41.86 25.09
C ALA A 285 -22.73 42.43 25.12
N THR A 286 -23.67 41.84 24.37
CA THR A 286 -25.06 42.30 24.34
C THR A 286 -25.80 41.96 25.63
N PHE A 287 -25.32 41.01 26.43
CA PHE A 287 -25.93 40.70 27.73
C PHE A 287 -25.73 41.83 28.76
N GLN A 288 -24.82 42.77 28.49
CA GLN A 288 -24.64 43.98 29.29
C GLN A 288 -25.77 44.99 29.11
N LEU A 289 -26.67 44.79 28.13
CA LEU A 289 -27.80 45.67 27.92
C LEU A 289 -28.61 45.85 29.21
N PRO A 290 -28.78 47.09 29.67
CA PRO A 290 -29.70 47.42 30.73
C PRO A 290 -31.07 46.75 30.59
N GLY A 291 -31.63 46.29 31.70
CA GLY A 291 -32.98 45.71 31.72
C GLY A 291 -33.12 44.31 31.09
N LEU A 292 -32.18 43.84 30.25
CA LEU A 292 -32.25 42.52 29.61
C LEU A 292 -32.34 41.38 30.64
N ARG A 293 -31.48 41.42 31.66
CA ARG A 293 -31.51 40.44 32.78
C ARG A 293 -32.87 40.40 33.47
N LYS A 294 -33.43 41.57 33.79
CA LYS A 294 -34.73 41.68 34.47
C LYS A 294 -35.86 41.18 33.57
N PHE A 295 -35.82 41.53 32.27
CA PHE A 295 -36.77 41.09 31.28
C PHE A 295 -36.78 39.57 31.16
N LEU A 296 -35.61 38.94 30.97
CA LEU A 296 -35.49 37.48 30.87
C LEU A 296 -35.96 36.77 32.14
N LYS A 297 -35.64 37.30 33.32
CA LYS A 297 -36.12 36.75 34.60
C LYS A 297 -37.64 36.75 34.67
N GLN A 298 -38.29 37.84 34.26
CA GLN A 298 -39.75 37.94 34.25
C GLN A 298 -40.41 37.07 33.17
N GLN A 299 -39.83 37.05 31.97
CA GLN A 299 -40.39 36.35 30.81
C GLN A 299 -40.26 34.83 30.94
N LEU A 300 -39.13 34.34 31.46
CA LEU A 300 -38.83 32.91 31.56
C LEU A 300 -39.24 32.30 32.90
N GLY A 301 -39.46 33.13 33.93
CA GLY A 301 -39.72 32.65 35.29
C GLY A 301 -38.53 31.92 35.93
N LEU A 302 -37.31 32.16 35.43
CA LEU A 302 -36.06 31.55 35.90
C LEU A 302 -35.16 32.57 36.57
N GLU A 303 -34.33 32.11 37.51
CA GLU A 303 -33.27 32.94 38.05
C GLU A 303 -32.19 33.19 37.00
N VAL A 304 -31.95 34.48 36.70
CA VAL A 304 -30.97 34.92 35.71
C VAL A 304 -29.75 35.48 36.43
N TYR A 305 -28.62 34.81 36.27
CA TYR A 305 -27.33 35.13 36.84
C TYR A 305 -26.44 35.84 35.81
N ARG A 306 -25.59 36.72 36.34
CA ARG A 306 -24.54 37.41 35.62
C ARG A 306 -23.21 36.95 36.20
N VAL A 307 -22.23 36.64 35.36
CA VAL A 307 -20.87 36.37 35.83
C VAL A 307 -20.23 37.73 36.14
N GLU A 308 -19.93 37.97 37.42
CA GLU A 308 -19.32 39.23 37.86
C GLU A 308 -17.79 39.16 37.84
N GLN A 309 -17.23 37.98 38.12
CA GLN A 309 -15.79 37.71 38.16
C GLN A 309 -15.57 36.21 37.93
N PHE A 310 -14.39 35.86 37.41
CA PHE A 310 -13.92 34.48 37.37
C PHE A 310 -13.35 34.09 38.74
N LYS A 311 -13.82 32.95 39.26
CA LYS A 311 -13.50 32.46 40.62
C LYS A 311 -12.27 31.57 40.67
N ARG A 312 -11.95 30.82 39.62
CA ARG A 312 -10.87 29.81 39.64
C ARG A 312 -9.57 30.25 39.02
N VAL A 313 -9.60 31.19 38.07
CA VAL A 313 -8.37 31.71 37.47
C VAL A 313 -7.64 32.58 38.50
N SER A 314 -6.36 32.28 38.75
CA SER A 314 -5.52 33.18 39.53
C SER A 314 -5.06 34.33 38.63
N THR A 315 -5.16 35.56 39.13
CA THR A 315 -4.63 36.75 38.45
C THR A 315 -3.21 37.09 38.89
N ASP A 316 -2.59 36.30 39.77
CA ASP A 316 -1.26 36.57 40.33
C ASP A 316 -0.15 36.53 39.26
N GLY A 317 -0.39 35.79 38.16
CA GLY A 317 0.49 35.75 37.01
C GLY A 317 0.55 37.09 36.24
N LEU A 318 -0.48 37.93 36.37
CA LEU A 318 -0.56 39.25 35.78
C LEU A 318 0.00 40.27 36.79
N LYS A 319 1.25 40.70 36.57
CA LYS A 319 1.99 41.59 37.48
C LYS A 319 1.41 43.01 37.64
N ASP A 320 0.30 43.32 36.98
CA ASP A 320 -0.39 44.61 37.00
C ASP A 320 -1.78 44.44 37.62
N GLU A 321 -1.93 44.89 38.87
CA GLU A 321 -3.17 44.79 39.65
C GLU A 321 -4.34 45.55 39.00
N ALA A 322 -4.08 46.70 38.38
CA ALA A 322 -5.12 47.50 37.72
C ALA A 322 -5.66 46.76 36.48
N ARG A 323 -4.79 46.12 35.71
CA ARG A 323 -5.20 45.24 34.61
C ARG A 323 -5.92 43.99 35.11
N ALA A 324 -5.47 43.37 36.20
CA ALA A 324 -6.15 42.21 36.79
C ALA A 324 -7.58 42.54 37.19
N LYS A 325 -7.80 43.70 37.83
CA LYS A 325 -9.15 44.19 38.16
C LYS A 325 -10.00 44.40 36.91
N LYS A 326 -9.44 45.03 35.87
CA LYS A 326 -10.13 45.25 34.60
C LYS A 326 -10.56 43.94 33.93
N PHE A 327 -9.71 42.90 33.98
CA PHE A 327 -10.07 41.57 33.46
C PHE A 327 -11.28 40.99 34.18
N GLN A 328 -11.31 41.08 35.53
CA GLN A 328 -12.43 40.59 36.33
C GLN A 328 -13.73 41.36 36.03
N GLU A 329 -13.67 42.69 35.92
CA GLU A 329 -14.81 43.54 35.54
C GLU A 329 -15.37 43.20 34.15
N MET A 330 -14.55 42.64 33.26
CA MET A 330 -14.92 42.25 31.89
C MET A 330 -15.23 40.75 31.75
N SER A 331 -15.45 40.02 32.85
CA SER A 331 -15.69 38.57 32.86
C SER A 331 -16.80 38.11 31.91
N LEU A 332 -17.91 38.86 31.81
CA LEU A 332 -19.01 38.58 30.86
C LEU A 332 -18.58 38.48 29.41
N VAL A 333 -17.57 39.27 29.05
CA VAL A 333 -17.13 39.45 27.67
C VAL A 333 -16.01 38.47 27.33
N PHE A 334 -15.23 38.06 28.34
CA PHE A 334 -14.10 37.14 28.19
C PHE A 334 -14.44 35.66 28.36
N ALA A 335 -15.68 35.27 28.70
CA ALA A 335 -16.05 33.87 28.95
C ALA A 335 -15.62 32.91 27.82
N THR A 336 -15.84 33.30 26.57
CA THR A 336 -15.47 32.50 25.39
C THR A 336 -13.96 32.45 25.18
N ALA A 337 -13.26 33.58 25.24
CA ALA A 337 -11.79 33.63 25.13
C ALA A 337 -11.10 32.85 26.27
N TYR A 338 -11.67 32.89 27.48
CA TYR A 338 -11.21 32.12 28.63
C TYR A 338 -11.33 30.61 28.38
N GLY A 339 -12.48 30.14 27.90
CA GLY A 339 -12.66 28.73 27.57
C GLY A 339 -11.85 28.24 26.37
N LEU A 340 -11.55 29.11 25.40
CA LEU A 340 -10.61 28.80 24.32
C LEU A 340 -9.20 28.52 24.86
N ALA A 341 -8.71 29.39 25.76
CA ALA A 341 -7.39 29.20 26.36
C ALA A 341 -7.35 27.90 27.19
N LEU A 342 -8.41 27.60 27.95
CA LEU A 342 -8.55 26.34 28.68
C LEU A 342 -8.54 25.11 27.75
N GLN A 343 -9.14 25.19 26.57
CA GLN A 343 -9.09 24.11 25.58
C GLN A 343 -7.65 23.82 25.13
N GLY A 344 -6.87 24.86 24.83
CA GLY A 344 -5.47 24.66 24.44
C GLY A 344 -4.58 24.16 25.58
N LEU A 345 -4.95 24.40 26.85
CA LEU A 345 -4.30 23.82 28.03
C LEU A 345 -4.72 22.37 28.31
N GLY A 346 -5.77 21.87 27.65
CA GLY A 346 -6.32 20.53 27.91
C GLY A 346 -7.30 20.46 29.09
N ASN A 347 -7.82 21.60 29.55
CA ASN A 347 -8.74 21.73 30.69
C ASN A 347 -10.20 21.98 30.24
N ALA A 348 -10.52 21.74 28.98
CA ALA A 348 -11.88 21.86 28.44
C ALA A 348 -12.76 20.67 28.84
N ALA A 349 -14.01 20.96 29.20
CA ALA A 349 -15.02 19.93 29.44
C ALA A 349 -15.48 19.26 28.14
N ILE A 350 -15.59 20.03 27.06
CA ILE A 350 -15.87 19.55 25.70
C ILE A 350 -14.63 19.76 24.85
N GLY A 351 -14.05 18.64 24.38
CA GLY A 351 -12.78 18.61 23.65
C GLY A 351 -12.86 18.82 22.15
N ALA A 352 -14.05 19.10 21.60
CA ALA A 352 -14.27 19.16 20.15
C ALA A 352 -13.35 20.18 19.45
N ASN A 353 -12.61 19.71 18.45
CA ASN A 353 -11.62 20.48 17.69
C ASN A 353 -11.83 20.32 16.18
N LEU A 354 -12.23 21.42 15.54
CA LEU A 354 -12.51 21.53 14.11
C LEU A 354 -11.28 21.94 13.29
N MET A 355 -10.10 21.92 13.90
CA MET A 355 -8.86 22.27 13.20
C MET A 355 -8.54 21.21 12.12
N PRO A 356 -8.34 21.61 10.84
CA PRO A 356 -8.06 20.65 9.78
C PRO A 356 -6.81 19.81 10.05
N VAL A 357 -6.94 18.48 9.95
CA VAL A 357 -5.84 17.53 10.19
C VAL A 357 -4.61 17.82 9.31
N GLY A 358 -4.84 18.27 8.07
CA GLY A 358 -3.77 18.64 7.15
C GLY A 358 -2.93 19.82 7.66
N VAL A 359 -3.58 20.82 8.28
CA VAL A 359 -2.89 22.00 8.83
C VAL A 359 -2.16 21.63 10.11
N ILE A 360 -2.76 20.83 11.01
CA ILE A 360 -2.08 20.31 12.22
C ILE A 360 -0.82 19.53 11.84
N ARG A 361 -0.91 18.67 10.81
CA ARG A 361 0.25 17.90 10.35
C ARG A 361 1.36 18.80 9.81
N LYS A 362 0.98 19.83 9.04
CA LYS A 362 1.91 20.82 8.51
C LYS A 362 2.60 21.61 9.63
N THR A 363 1.85 22.12 10.60
CA THR A 363 2.43 22.87 11.72
C THR A 363 3.35 22.01 12.59
N MET A 364 2.94 20.78 12.91
CA MET A 364 3.82 19.83 13.62
C MET A 364 5.09 19.50 12.84
N TRP A 365 5.02 19.43 11.51
CA TRP A 365 6.18 19.22 10.66
C TRP A 365 7.10 20.44 10.69
N ASP A 366 6.56 21.63 10.43
CA ASP A 366 7.30 22.89 10.39
C ASP A 366 8.02 23.19 11.73
N GLU A 367 7.39 22.87 12.86
CA GLU A 367 8.02 22.94 14.19
C GLU A 367 9.20 21.98 14.35
N LYS A 368 9.10 20.77 13.80
CA LYS A 368 10.13 19.72 13.93
C LYS A 368 11.28 19.86 12.93
N VAL A 369 11.05 20.47 11.78
CA VAL A 369 12.07 20.64 10.71
C VAL A 369 13.36 21.28 11.24
N LYS A 370 13.26 22.30 12.12
CA LYS A 370 14.44 22.94 12.71
C LYS A 370 15.29 21.97 13.55
N TRP A 371 14.62 21.11 14.32
CA TRP A 371 15.27 20.09 15.13
C TRP A 371 15.87 18.98 14.28
N PHE A 372 15.20 18.57 13.20
CA PHE A 372 15.76 17.63 12.24
C PHE A 372 17.01 18.20 11.53
N GLY A 373 17.00 19.49 11.19
CA GLY A 373 18.16 20.19 10.63
C GLY A 373 19.34 20.20 11.59
N LEU A 374 19.11 20.55 12.87
CA LEU A 374 20.14 20.52 13.91
C LEU A 374 20.71 19.11 14.14
N ALA A 375 19.83 18.12 14.27
CA ALA A 375 20.23 16.72 14.44
C ALA A 375 21.04 16.20 13.25
N SER A 376 20.63 16.54 12.03
CA SER A 376 21.35 16.18 10.81
C SER A 376 22.72 16.84 10.76
N GLY A 377 22.83 18.12 11.13
CA GLY A 377 24.12 18.82 11.21
C GLY A 377 25.08 18.20 12.23
N LEU A 378 24.57 17.83 13.42
CA LEU A 378 25.35 17.12 14.43
C LEU A 378 25.81 15.74 13.93
N ALA A 379 24.94 14.98 13.26
CA ALA A 379 25.27 13.69 12.70
C ALA A 379 26.36 13.78 11.62
N VAL A 380 26.29 14.78 10.73
CA VAL A 380 27.31 15.04 9.71
C VAL A 380 28.63 15.44 10.36
N ALA A 381 28.62 16.33 11.36
CA ALA A 381 29.82 16.76 12.07
C ALA A 381 30.49 15.59 12.81
N ALA A 382 29.70 14.76 13.51
CA ALA A 382 30.19 13.56 14.18
C ALA A 382 30.80 12.56 13.19
N SER A 383 30.14 12.36 12.04
CA SER A 383 30.65 11.50 10.97
C SER A 383 31.97 12.03 10.40
N ALA A 384 32.06 13.34 10.14
CA ALA A 384 33.29 13.98 9.68
C ALA A 384 34.44 13.85 10.70
N ALA A 385 34.13 13.99 12.00
CA ALA A 385 35.12 13.84 13.06
C ALA A 385 35.76 12.45 13.11
N MET A 386 35.02 11.39 12.73
CA MET A 386 35.55 10.02 12.65
C MET A 386 36.69 9.88 11.61
N PHE A 387 36.75 10.76 10.60
CA PHE A 387 37.81 10.74 9.58
C PHE A 387 39.05 11.55 9.96
N ILE A 388 38.98 12.41 10.99
CA ILE A 388 40.11 13.25 11.41
C ILE A 388 41.31 12.38 11.82
N ARG A 389 41.09 11.37 12.69
CA ARG A 389 42.18 10.48 13.15
C ARG A 389 42.81 9.66 12.02
N PRO A 390 42.05 8.96 11.15
CA PRO A 390 42.60 8.28 9.99
C PRO A 390 43.41 9.18 9.07
N VAL A 391 42.92 10.38 8.75
CA VAL A 391 43.62 11.35 7.89
C VAL A 391 44.91 11.83 8.55
N MET A 392 44.87 12.20 9.83
CA MET A 392 46.07 12.60 10.58
C MET A 392 47.09 11.47 10.65
N SER A 393 46.63 10.22 10.81
CA SER A 393 47.50 9.04 10.83
C SER A 393 48.13 8.79 9.47
N TYR A 394 47.37 8.90 8.38
CA TYR A 394 47.87 8.79 7.01
C TYR A 394 48.94 9.85 6.70
N LEU A 395 48.69 11.11 7.06
CA LEU A 395 49.65 12.21 6.89
C LEU A 395 50.90 12.03 7.74
N ALA A 396 50.78 11.45 8.94
CA ALA A 396 51.93 11.14 9.79
C ALA A 396 52.79 10.02 9.21
N VAL A 397 52.19 8.96 8.66
CA VAL A 397 52.89 7.85 7.99
C VAL A 397 53.63 8.35 6.75
N GLY A 398 53.00 9.21 5.94
CA GLY A 398 53.64 9.78 4.75
C GLY A 398 54.84 10.70 5.04
N LYS A 399 54.98 11.19 6.27
CA LYS A 399 56.14 12.00 6.72
C LYS A 399 57.18 11.17 7.47
N ALA A 400 56.90 9.91 7.80
CA ALA A 400 57.84 9.04 8.48
C ALA A 400 58.91 8.57 7.47
N THR A 401 60.17 8.63 7.87
CA THR A 401 61.28 8.12 7.05
C THR A 401 61.17 6.59 6.96
N PRO A 402 61.33 5.97 5.78
CA PRO A 402 61.28 4.51 5.65
C PRO A 402 62.32 3.86 6.58
N VAL A 403 61.88 2.84 7.31
CA VAL A 403 62.77 2.04 8.17
C VAL A 403 63.64 1.19 7.26
N ALA A 404 64.97 1.25 7.43
CA ALA A 404 65.95 0.58 6.55
C ALA A 404 65.70 -0.93 6.35
N GLU A 405 65.03 -1.57 7.32
CA GLU A 405 64.63 -2.98 7.28
C GLU A 405 63.60 -3.28 6.17
N ILE A 406 62.70 -2.34 5.85
CA ILE A 406 61.69 -2.49 4.80
C ILE A 406 62.36 -2.47 3.42
N ASP A 407 63.29 -1.56 3.21
CA ASP A 407 64.06 -1.48 1.96
C ASP A 407 64.92 -2.73 1.77
N GLN A 408 65.49 -3.26 2.86
CA GLN A 408 66.24 -4.52 2.83
C GLN A 408 65.35 -5.71 2.47
N ALA A 409 64.14 -5.80 3.02
CA ALA A 409 63.18 -6.86 2.70
C ALA A 409 62.67 -6.78 1.25
N LEU A 410 62.40 -5.57 0.74
CA LEU A 410 62.02 -5.35 -0.66
C LEU A 410 63.13 -5.78 -1.63
N ASN A 411 64.39 -5.46 -1.31
CA ASN A 411 65.53 -5.89 -2.11
C ASN A 411 65.67 -7.43 -2.15
N VAL A 412 65.48 -8.10 -1.01
CA VAL A 412 65.50 -9.58 -0.95
C VAL A 412 64.32 -10.18 -1.72
N ALA A 413 63.12 -9.60 -1.63
CA ALA A 413 61.95 -10.04 -2.37
C ALA A 413 62.16 -9.89 -3.89
N GLN A 414 62.73 -8.78 -4.34
CA GLN A 414 63.04 -8.54 -5.74
C GLN A 414 64.09 -9.54 -6.25
N GLN A 415 65.15 -9.81 -5.47
CA GLN A 415 66.13 -10.83 -5.82
C GLN A 415 65.50 -12.22 -5.97
N LYS A 416 64.62 -12.61 -5.05
CA LYS A 416 63.94 -13.91 -5.11
C LYS A 416 62.93 -13.99 -6.27
N SER A 417 62.23 -12.90 -6.58
CA SER A 417 61.33 -12.83 -7.74
C SER A 417 62.10 -12.96 -9.05
N ASN A 418 63.26 -12.31 -9.16
CA ASN A 418 64.12 -12.43 -10.34
C ASN A 418 64.65 -13.87 -10.48
N ALA A 419 65.11 -14.48 -9.38
CA ALA A 419 65.57 -15.86 -9.36
C ALA A 419 64.46 -16.87 -9.72
N ALA A 420 63.22 -16.64 -9.28
CA ALA A 420 62.08 -17.49 -9.64
C ALA A 420 61.72 -17.39 -11.13
N ASN A 421 61.85 -16.20 -11.73
CA ASN A 421 61.66 -15.99 -13.16
C ASN A 421 62.78 -16.64 -13.98
N GLU A 422 64.04 -16.52 -13.55
CA GLU A 422 65.18 -17.18 -14.20
C GLU A 422 65.09 -18.71 -14.12
N ALA A 423 64.54 -19.25 -13.03
CA ALA A 423 64.31 -20.68 -12.83
C ALA A 423 63.07 -21.23 -13.58
N GLY A 424 62.32 -20.38 -14.31
CA GLY A 424 61.20 -20.81 -15.16
C GLY A 424 59.96 -21.35 -14.44
N VAL A 425 59.89 -21.20 -13.10
CA VAL A 425 58.78 -21.70 -12.26
C VAL A 425 57.55 -20.78 -12.22
N THR A 426 57.57 -19.69 -12.98
CA THR A 426 56.49 -18.69 -13.04
C THR A 426 55.60 -18.78 -14.28
N GLN A 427 55.83 -19.76 -15.18
CA GLN A 427 54.93 -20.00 -16.32
C GLN A 427 53.77 -20.94 -15.94
N ALA A 428 52.56 -20.59 -16.38
CA ALA A 428 51.33 -21.37 -16.15
C ALA A 428 51.33 -22.68 -16.96
N ALA A 429 50.90 -23.79 -16.34
CA ALA A 429 50.80 -25.09 -16.99
C ALA A 429 49.73 -25.10 -18.12
N PRO A 430 49.94 -25.84 -19.23
CA PRO A 430 48.95 -25.95 -20.31
C PRO A 430 47.69 -26.69 -19.84
N GLY A 431 46.50 -26.14 -20.20
CA GLY A 431 45.19 -26.63 -19.76
C GLY A 431 44.85 -28.05 -20.22
N ASP A 432 44.09 -28.76 -19.40
CA ASP A 432 43.69 -30.16 -19.60
C ASP A 432 42.74 -30.31 -20.81
N MET A 433 43.29 -30.79 -21.92
CA MET A 433 42.57 -31.07 -23.18
C MET A 433 41.47 -32.14 -23.02
N THR A 434 41.47 -32.89 -21.92
CA THR A 434 40.47 -33.94 -21.63
C THR A 434 39.12 -33.32 -21.28
N ALA A 435 39.10 -32.22 -20.53
CA ALA A 435 37.87 -31.52 -20.15
C ALA A 435 37.20 -30.85 -21.37
N ALA A 436 38.00 -30.30 -22.29
CA ALA A 436 37.50 -29.71 -23.53
C ALA A 436 36.86 -30.77 -24.46
N ASN A 437 37.47 -31.95 -24.57
CA ASN A 437 36.93 -33.06 -25.36
C ASN A 437 35.66 -33.66 -24.75
N MET A 438 35.54 -33.69 -23.42
CA MET A 438 34.32 -34.16 -22.74
C MET A 438 33.11 -33.22 -22.95
N LEU A 439 33.34 -31.90 -23.01
CA LEU A 439 32.28 -30.94 -23.32
C LEU A 439 31.82 -31.06 -24.79
N ALA A 440 32.75 -31.30 -25.71
CA ALA A 440 32.46 -31.44 -27.14
C ALA A 440 31.64 -32.70 -27.52
N LEU A 441 31.47 -33.67 -26.60
CA LEU A 441 30.58 -34.83 -26.75
C LEU A 441 29.10 -34.48 -26.53
N LEU A 442 28.78 -33.35 -25.89
CA LEU A 442 27.41 -32.89 -25.68
C LEU A 442 26.86 -32.09 -26.88
N ASP A 443 27.76 -31.49 -27.66
CA ASP A 443 27.45 -30.87 -28.94
C ASP A 443 27.11 -32.01 -29.93
N ASP A 444 25.91 -31.99 -30.52
CA ASP A 444 25.35 -32.98 -31.48
C ASP A 444 24.45 -34.10 -30.90
N ARG A 445 24.03 -34.04 -29.63
CA ARG A 445 23.13 -35.05 -29.03
C ARG A 445 21.75 -35.17 -29.72
N ASP A 446 21.30 -34.12 -30.39
CA ASP A 446 19.97 -34.04 -30.98
C ASP A 446 19.85 -34.88 -32.27
N ILE A 447 20.99 -35.30 -32.84
CA ILE A 447 21.07 -36.09 -34.09
C ILE A 447 20.32 -37.41 -33.97
N TYR A 448 20.39 -38.07 -32.81
CA TYR A 448 19.71 -39.34 -32.60
C TYR A 448 18.19 -39.22 -32.77
N ALA A 449 17.59 -38.11 -32.33
CA ALA A 449 16.15 -37.87 -32.49
C ALA A 449 15.75 -37.74 -33.96
N HIS A 450 16.59 -37.13 -34.80
CA HIS A 450 16.39 -37.06 -36.24
C HIS A 450 16.55 -38.43 -36.91
N LEU A 451 17.55 -39.22 -36.51
CA LEU A 451 17.75 -40.58 -37.04
C LEU A 451 16.59 -41.53 -36.70
N VAL A 452 16.01 -41.43 -35.49
CA VAL A 452 14.81 -42.20 -35.12
C VAL A 452 13.57 -41.73 -35.89
N ARG A 453 13.46 -40.44 -36.20
CA ARG A 453 12.39 -39.92 -37.08
C ARG A 453 12.49 -40.50 -38.49
N ASP A 454 13.69 -40.54 -39.05
CA ASP A 454 13.97 -41.15 -40.36
C ASP A 454 13.55 -42.62 -40.41
N LEU A 455 13.83 -43.37 -39.34
CA LEU A 455 13.37 -44.75 -39.20
C LEU A 455 11.84 -44.88 -39.29
N GLY A 456 11.12 -43.98 -38.61
CA GLY A 456 9.66 -43.94 -38.67
C GLY A 456 9.13 -43.63 -40.08
N GLU A 457 9.77 -42.71 -40.79
CA GLU A 457 9.42 -42.38 -42.18
C GLU A 457 9.66 -43.55 -43.15
N ILE A 458 10.77 -44.28 -42.98
CA ILE A 458 11.08 -45.50 -43.75
C ILE A 458 10.01 -46.57 -43.52
N PHE A 459 9.61 -46.80 -42.27
CA PHE A 459 8.60 -47.83 -41.94
C PHE A 459 7.22 -47.45 -42.47
N LYS A 460 6.86 -46.17 -42.39
CA LYS A 460 5.62 -45.66 -42.98
C LYS A 460 5.60 -45.79 -44.51
N ASP A 461 6.72 -45.51 -45.18
CA ASP A 461 6.86 -45.73 -46.63
C ASP A 461 6.78 -47.22 -46.99
N ALA A 462 7.37 -48.09 -46.16
CA ALA A 462 7.27 -49.53 -46.30
C ALA A 462 5.82 -50.02 -46.22
N ASP A 463 5.07 -49.62 -45.20
CA ASP A 463 3.66 -50.01 -45.04
C ASP A 463 2.80 -49.49 -46.22
N ALA A 464 3.02 -48.25 -46.65
CA ALA A 464 2.32 -47.68 -47.79
C ALA A 464 2.62 -48.44 -49.10
N LYS A 465 3.89 -48.80 -49.33
CA LYS A 465 4.31 -49.58 -50.52
C LYS A 465 3.80 -51.02 -50.47
N ALA A 466 3.82 -51.67 -49.30
CA ALA A 466 3.30 -53.01 -49.12
C ALA A 466 1.80 -53.10 -49.46
N ARG A 467 1.04 -52.05 -49.15
CA ARG A 467 -0.40 -51.96 -49.46
C ARG A 467 -0.69 -51.66 -50.94
N ARG A 468 0.21 -50.96 -51.64
CA ARG A 468 0.04 -50.56 -53.05
C ARG A 468 0.58 -51.58 -54.04
N ARG A 469 1.62 -52.32 -53.67
CA ARG A 469 2.27 -53.34 -54.49
C ARG A 469 1.86 -54.72 -53.96
N PRO A 470 0.89 -55.42 -54.58
CA PRO A 470 0.61 -56.79 -54.21
C PRO A 470 1.88 -57.65 -54.42
N PRO A 471 2.22 -58.54 -53.48
CA PRO A 471 3.35 -59.46 -53.62
C PRO A 471 3.21 -60.33 -54.88
N LYS A 472 4.32 -60.83 -55.42
CA LYS A 472 4.25 -61.85 -56.48
C LYS A 472 3.65 -63.15 -55.92
N GLY A 473 2.63 -63.70 -56.58
CA GLY A 473 1.96 -64.95 -56.20
C GLY A 473 0.71 -64.74 -55.32
N ASP A 474 0.24 -65.80 -54.67
CA ASP A 474 -1.00 -65.80 -53.86
C ASP A 474 -0.79 -65.24 -52.42
N PHE A 475 0.39 -64.69 -52.11
CA PHE A 475 0.69 -64.14 -50.79
C PHE A 475 0.04 -62.76 -50.61
N VAL A 476 -0.72 -62.59 -49.53
CA VAL A 476 -1.27 -61.30 -49.09
C VAL A 476 -0.77 -61.05 -47.67
N LEU A 477 -0.10 -59.92 -47.47
CA LEU A 477 0.28 -59.49 -46.12
C LEU A 477 -1.00 -59.02 -45.39
N PRO A 478 -1.36 -59.60 -44.23
CA PRO A 478 -2.52 -59.17 -43.46
C PRO A 478 -2.42 -57.68 -43.08
N ASP A 479 -3.56 -56.97 -43.04
CA ASP A 479 -3.61 -55.52 -42.77
C ASP A 479 -3.09 -55.13 -41.37
N ASP A 480 -3.07 -56.10 -40.44
CA ASP A 480 -2.60 -55.97 -39.06
C ASP A 480 -1.11 -56.29 -38.90
N VAL A 481 -0.44 -56.81 -39.94
CA VAL A 481 1.00 -57.13 -39.90
C VAL A 481 1.80 -56.01 -40.57
N PRO A 482 2.76 -55.38 -39.87
CA PRO A 482 3.58 -54.34 -40.46
C PRO A 482 4.51 -54.90 -41.54
N ALA A 483 4.81 -54.08 -42.57
CA ALA A 483 5.70 -54.45 -43.65
C ALA A 483 7.12 -54.77 -43.13
N PHE A 484 7.59 -54.02 -42.12
CA PHE A 484 8.85 -54.23 -41.43
C PHE A 484 8.65 -54.31 -39.91
N THR A 485 9.34 -55.25 -39.26
CA THR A 485 9.48 -55.32 -37.80
C THR A 485 10.92 -55.02 -37.41
N LEU A 486 11.14 -54.04 -36.53
CA LEU A 486 12.48 -53.68 -36.07
C LEU A 486 13.08 -54.79 -35.19
N LYS A 487 14.32 -55.19 -35.46
CA LYS A 487 15.10 -56.12 -34.62
C LYS A 487 16.23 -55.41 -33.89
N ALA A 488 16.93 -54.50 -34.56
CA ALA A 488 17.94 -53.66 -33.95
C ALA A 488 18.10 -52.35 -34.72
N PHE A 489 18.39 -51.27 -34.00
CA PHE A 489 18.82 -49.99 -34.55
C PHE A 489 20.05 -49.55 -33.77
N ARG A 490 21.20 -49.42 -34.44
CA ARG A 490 22.47 -49.05 -33.82
C ARG A 490 23.08 -47.87 -34.55
N THR A 491 23.72 -47.00 -33.78
CA THR A 491 24.41 -45.81 -34.28
C THR A 491 25.79 -45.74 -33.68
N ASP A 492 26.82 -45.82 -34.52
CA ASP A 492 28.22 -45.72 -34.11
C ASP A 492 28.80 -44.39 -34.60
N TYR A 493 29.33 -43.60 -33.67
CA TYR A 493 30.00 -42.34 -34.00
C TYR A 493 31.40 -42.65 -34.53
N GLY A 494 31.66 -42.25 -35.78
CA GLY A 494 32.93 -42.44 -36.46
C GLY A 494 33.74 -41.15 -36.55
N PRO A 495 35.09 -41.26 -36.55
CA PRO A 495 35.96 -40.11 -36.77
C PRO A 495 35.77 -39.53 -38.20
N PRO A 496 36.11 -38.25 -38.40
CA PRO A 496 35.97 -37.61 -39.70
C PRO A 496 36.95 -38.19 -40.75
N MET A 497 36.54 -38.19 -42.03
CA MET A 497 37.36 -38.79 -43.09
C MET A 497 38.67 -38.01 -43.29
N GLY A 498 39.80 -38.75 -43.31
CA GLY A 498 41.15 -38.18 -43.45
C GLY A 498 42.04 -38.38 -42.22
N SER A 499 41.51 -38.88 -41.11
CA SER A 499 42.34 -39.41 -40.01
C SER A 499 42.78 -40.83 -40.35
N SER A 500 44.08 -41.00 -40.62
CA SER A 500 44.73 -42.28 -40.93
C SER A 500 44.88 -43.16 -39.67
N THR A 501 43.76 -43.55 -39.09
CA THR A 501 43.70 -44.63 -38.10
C THR A 501 42.52 -45.53 -38.46
N ASP A 502 42.76 -46.39 -39.44
CA ASP A 502 42.03 -47.66 -39.56
C ASP A 502 42.35 -48.47 -38.30
N GLU A 503 41.39 -48.55 -37.37
CA GLU A 503 41.46 -49.51 -36.24
C GLU A 503 41.17 -50.95 -36.69
N PHE A 504 41.21 -51.23 -37.99
CA PHE A 504 41.15 -52.56 -38.60
C PHE A 504 42.03 -52.64 -39.87
N GLY A 505 43.36 -52.73 -39.72
CA GLY A 505 44.24 -53.07 -40.86
C GLY A 505 45.66 -52.55 -40.68
N GLY A 506 46.64 -53.46 -40.68
CA GLY A 506 48.02 -53.16 -40.33
C GLY A 506 48.84 -52.41 -41.39
N GLY A 507 49.79 -51.61 -40.88
CA GLY A 507 51.14 -51.42 -41.42
C GLY A 507 51.29 -50.53 -42.66
N GLY A 508 51.81 -49.32 -42.46
CA GLY A 508 52.44 -48.53 -43.53
C GLY A 508 52.60 -47.05 -43.19
N ASP A 509 53.84 -46.65 -42.88
CA ASP A 509 54.27 -45.26 -42.78
C ASP A 509 54.11 -44.50 -44.11
N ALA A 510 53.55 -43.29 -44.07
CA ALA A 510 53.89 -42.19 -44.97
C ALA A 510 53.42 -40.85 -44.38
N GLY A 511 54.34 -39.89 -44.27
CA GLY A 511 54.13 -38.61 -43.62
C GLY A 511 53.40 -37.53 -44.44
N GLY A 512 52.83 -36.59 -43.68
CA GLY A 512 52.81 -35.13 -43.94
C GLY A 512 52.13 -34.60 -45.20
N ALA A 513 50.96 -33.98 -45.03
CA ALA A 513 50.59 -32.69 -45.65
C ALA A 513 49.19 -32.22 -45.20
N GLY A 514 49.10 -30.97 -44.73
CA GLY A 514 47.94 -30.08 -44.86
C GLY A 514 46.57 -30.55 -44.33
N ALA A 515 46.32 -30.38 -43.03
CA ALA A 515 44.96 -30.33 -42.50
C ALA A 515 44.32 -28.97 -42.83
N SER A 516 43.85 -28.84 -44.07
CA SER A 516 42.97 -27.76 -44.52
C SER A 516 41.79 -28.39 -45.25
N GLY A 517 40.70 -28.59 -44.51
CA GLY A 517 39.45 -29.13 -45.03
C GLY A 517 38.61 -29.64 -43.87
N ASP A 518 37.55 -28.91 -43.55
CA ASP A 518 36.56 -29.17 -42.49
C ASP A 518 36.19 -30.66 -42.42
N SER A 519 36.82 -31.41 -41.52
CA SER A 519 36.69 -32.86 -41.45
C SER A 519 35.44 -33.17 -40.60
N LEU A 520 34.32 -33.38 -41.28
CA LEU A 520 33.01 -33.52 -40.62
C LEU A 520 32.83 -34.89 -39.95
N ARG A 521 32.29 -34.87 -38.72
CA ARG A 521 31.98 -36.04 -37.89
C ARG A 521 30.94 -36.93 -38.59
N ARG A 522 30.98 -38.25 -38.35
CA ARG A 522 30.09 -39.22 -39.01
C ARG A 522 29.36 -40.10 -38.02
N VAL A 523 28.18 -40.56 -38.42
CA VAL A 523 27.45 -41.60 -37.69
C VAL A 523 27.14 -42.73 -38.67
N ARG A 524 27.61 -43.93 -38.35
CA ARG A 524 27.23 -45.15 -39.04
C ARG A 524 25.93 -45.65 -38.43
N VAL A 525 24.93 -45.88 -39.26
CA VAL A 525 23.62 -46.38 -38.85
C VAL A 525 23.48 -47.82 -39.34
N GLU A 526 23.18 -48.73 -38.43
CA GLU A 526 22.84 -50.13 -38.72
C GLU A 526 21.38 -50.38 -38.35
N LEU A 527 20.59 -50.77 -39.36
CA LEU A 527 19.18 -51.12 -39.23
C LEU A 527 19.00 -52.61 -39.53
N VAL A 528 18.56 -53.37 -38.53
CA VAL A 528 18.18 -54.78 -38.68
C VAL A 528 16.67 -54.90 -38.58
N ILE A 529 16.03 -55.40 -39.62
CA ILE A 529 14.57 -55.56 -39.71
C ILE A 529 14.22 -56.98 -40.16
N SER A 530 13.04 -57.45 -39.77
CA SER A 530 12.43 -58.66 -40.33
C SER A 530 11.17 -58.34 -41.12
N MET A 531 10.92 -59.05 -42.21
CA MET A 531 9.73 -58.91 -43.06
C MET A 531 9.20 -60.27 -43.53
N GLN A 532 7.89 -60.36 -43.77
CA GLN A 532 7.27 -61.56 -44.36
C GLN A 532 7.01 -61.37 -45.84
N ARG A 533 7.55 -62.28 -46.66
CA ARG A 533 7.47 -62.22 -48.13
C ARG A 533 7.35 -63.63 -48.73
N PRO A 534 6.83 -63.76 -49.96
CA PRO A 534 6.62 -65.07 -50.58
C PRO A 534 7.94 -65.78 -50.90
N ASP A 535 8.95 -65.02 -51.35
CA ASP A 535 10.27 -65.53 -51.69
C ASP A 535 11.37 -64.46 -51.49
N LYS A 536 12.63 -64.91 -51.55
CA LYS A 536 13.82 -64.07 -51.36
C LYS A 536 13.95 -62.98 -52.43
N ALA A 537 13.46 -63.20 -53.65
CA ALA A 537 13.55 -62.26 -54.75
C ALA A 537 12.57 -61.09 -54.58
N ASP A 538 11.34 -61.36 -54.14
CA ASP A 538 10.36 -60.33 -53.77
C ASP A 538 10.82 -59.54 -52.54
N ALA A 539 11.35 -60.23 -51.52
CA ALA A 539 11.93 -59.59 -50.34
C ALA A 539 13.09 -58.63 -50.69
N SER A 540 14.02 -59.07 -51.55
CA SER A 540 15.13 -58.24 -52.02
C SER A 540 14.64 -57.02 -52.80
N SER A 541 13.69 -57.23 -53.73
CA SER A 541 13.13 -56.17 -54.56
C SER A 541 12.38 -55.13 -53.73
N PHE A 542 11.51 -55.57 -52.82
CA PHE A 542 10.72 -54.69 -51.96
C PHE A 542 11.61 -53.87 -51.02
N MET A 543 12.64 -54.51 -50.46
CA MET A 543 13.63 -53.83 -49.61
C MET A 543 14.38 -52.75 -50.39
N LEU A 544 14.90 -53.06 -51.59
CA LEU A 544 15.66 -52.10 -52.39
C LEU A 544 14.76 -50.93 -52.83
N GLU A 545 13.52 -51.21 -53.24
CA GLU A 545 12.55 -50.18 -53.60
C GLU A 545 12.16 -49.30 -52.41
N THR A 546 12.20 -49.82 -51.19
CA THR A 546 11.81 -49.08 -50.00
C THR A 546 13.00 -48.35 -49.39
N ILE A 547 13.96 -49.06 -48.81
CA ILE A 547 15.05 -48.46 -48.03
C ILE A 547 16.01 -47.69 -48.93
N ARG A 548 16.49 -48.28 -50.03
CA ARG A 548 17.48 -47.62 -50.88
C ARG A 548 16.88 -46.40 -51.58
N THR A 549 15.67 -46.52 -52.12
CA THR A 549 14.97 -45.38 -52.73
C THR A 549 14.75 -44.27 -51.72
N TRP A 550 14.27 -44.60 -50.51
CA TRP A 550 14.04 -43.61 -49.47
C TRP A 550 15.34 -42.91 -49.06
N LEU A 551 16.43 -43.65 -48.81
CA LEU A 551 17.73 -43.07 -48.46
C LEU A 551 18.27 -42.18 -49.59
N SER A 552 18.11 -42.59 -50.85
CA SER A 552 18.57 -41.79 -52.00
C SER A 552 17.74 -40.52 -52.21
N ALA A 553 16.42 -40.59 -52.01
CA ALA A 553 15.52 -39.44 -52.15
C ALA A 553 15.72 -38.41 -51.03
N ASN A 554 16.17 -38.87 -49.86
CA ASN A 554 16.36 -38.06 -48.65
C ASN A 554 17.84 -37.77 -48.35
N ALA A 555 18.73 -37.90 -49.35
CA ALA A 555 20.17 -37.77 -49.13
C ALA A 555 20.62 -36.35 -48.73
N ASP A 556 19.90 -35.33 -49.19
CA ASP A 556 20.20 -33.93 -48.92
C ASP A 556 19.52 -33.45 -47.63
N GLY A 557 20.30 -33.38 -46.55
CA GLY A 557 19.83 -32.95 -45.23
C GLY A 557 19.36 -31.51 -45.14
N SER A 558 19.91 -30.63 -46.00
CA SER A 558 19.57 -29.20 -46.01
C SER A 558 18.12 -28.95 -46.42
N LYS A 559 17.56 -29.80 -47.28
CA LYS A 559 16.15 -29.76 -47.70
C LYS A 559 15.19 -30.33 -46.67
N ARG A 560 15.69 -31.13 -45.71
CA ARG A 560 14.90 -31.79 -44.65
C ARG A 560 14.98 -31.10 -43.30
N GLY A 561 15.80 -30.07 -43.17
CA GLY A 561 16.08 -29.43 -41.88
C GLY A 561 16.75 -30.40 -40.88
N THR A 562 17.52 -31.37 -41.37
CA THR A 562 18.30 -32.29 -40.54
C THR A 562 19.74 -31.81 -40.43
N PRO A 563 20.38 -31.92 -39.24
CA PRO A 563 21.77 -31.50 -39.02
C PRO A 563 22.81 -32.46 -39.64
N TYR A 564 22.42 -33.30 -40.59
CA TYR A 564 23.30 -34.25 -41.28
C TYR A 564 22.83 -34.50 -42.71
N ARG A 565 23.74 -34.96 -43.58
CA ARG A 565 23.45 -35.49 -44.93
C ARG A 565 23.70 -37.00 -44.99
N ILE A 566 22.93 -37.74 -45.79
CA ILE A 566 23.10 -39.19 -45.96
C ILE A 566 24.10 -39.46 -47.09
N LEU A 567 25.06 -40.34 -46.87
CA LEU A 567 26.08 -40.68 -47.87
C LEU A 567 25.54 -41.69 -48.92
N PRO A 568 25.92 -41.54 -50.21
CA PRO A 568 25.20 -42.12 -51.35
C PRO A 568 25.31 -43.66 -51.57
N ASN A 569 25.87 -44.44 -50.64
CA ASN A 569 26.11 -45.88 -50.83
C ASN A 569 25.71 -46.73 -49.61
N PRO A 570 24.41 -46.97 -49.36
CA PRO A 570 24.00 -47.90 -48.33
C PRO A 570 24.41 -49.34 -48.70
N ARG A 571 25.04 -50.05 -47.77
CA ARG A 571 25.26 -51.50 -47.87
C ARG A 571 24.05 -52.21 -47.31
N ILE A 572 23.38 -53.04 -48.12
CA ILE A 572 22.23 -53.81 -47.65
C ILE A 572 22.45 -55.29 -47.91
N GLN A 573 22.29 -56.10 -46.87
CA GLN A 573 22.45 -57.54 -46.89
C GLN A 573 21.14 -58.22 -46.46
N LEU A 574 20.71 -59.23 -47.21
CA LEU A 574 19.52 -60.03 -46.93
C LEU A 574 19.94 -61.41 -46.46
N VAL A 575 19.52 -61.79 -45.25
CA VAL A 575 19.75 -63.11 -44.65
C VAL A 575 18.39 -63.80 -44.47
N GLU A 576 18.27 -65.00 -45.03
CA GLU A 576 17.09 -65.85 -44.90
C GLU A 576 17.14 -66.58 -43.56
N MET A 577 16.05 -66.56 -42.79
CA MET A 577 15.93 -67.33 -41.55
C MET A 577 14.98 -68.51 -41.78
N GLN A 578 15.45 -69.73 -41.56
CA GLN A 578 14.59 -70.91 -41.53
C GLN A 578 13.71 -70.87 -40.28
N SER A 579 12.39 -70.93 -40.47
CA SER A 579 11.39 -71.00 -39.40
C SER A 579 11.45 -72.38 -38.71
N THR A 580 12.01 -72.47 -37.51
CA THR A 580 11.81 -73.61 -36.61
C THR A 580 10.48 -73.45 -35.87
N GLY A 581 9.56 -74.40 -36.06
CA GLY A 581 8.23 -74.38 -35.47
C GLY A 581 8.21 -74.66 -33.97
N GLY A 582 7.29 -73.98 -33.29
CA GLY A 582 6.54 -74.37 -32.09
C GLY A 582 7.25 -75.01 -30.89
N GLU A 583 7.36 -74.26 -29.78
CA GLU A 583 7.12 -74.73 -28.40
C GLU A 583 7.08 -73.52 -27.44
N THR A 584 6.21 -73.58 -26.42
CA THR A 584 6.21 -72.72 -25.21
C THR A 584 6.04 -73.66 -24.00
N PRO A 585 6.34 -73.30 -22.74
CA PRO A 585 7.32 -72.37 -22.16
C PRO A 585 8.18 -73.05 -21.03
N GLY A 586 9.26 -72.41 -20.52
CA GLY A 586 9.91 -72.84 -19.25
C GLY A 586 11.27 -72.22 -18.92
N ALA A 587 11.42 -71.82 -17.64
CA ALA A 587 12.64 -71.37 -16.93
C ALA A 587 13.82 -72.38 -17.04
N GLU A 588 15.11 -72.14 -16.83
CA GLU A 588 15.91 -71.25 -15.95
C GLU A 588 17.42 -71.31 -16.44
N PRO A 589 18.50 -70.86 -15.73
CA PRO A 589 19.71 -70.17 -16.29
C PRO A 589 21.00 -71.05 -16.20
N PRO A 590 22.26 -70.55 -15.99
CA PRO A 590 23.10 -69.45 -16.55
C PRO A 590 24.35 -70.06 -17.30
N PRO A 591 25.51 -69.35 -17.46
CA PRO A 591 26.55 -69.49 -16.42
C PRO A 591 27.36 -68.21 -16.13
N GLY A 592 27.81 -68.10 -14.88
CA GLY A 592 28.74 -67.09 -14.41
C GLY A 592 30.21 -67.52 -14.51
N ILE A 593 31.10 -66.53 -14.53
CA ILE A 593 32.55 -66.60 -14.30
C ILE A 593 32.86 -65.26 -13.61
N GLY A 594 33.60 -65.10 -12.52
CA GLY A 594 34.37 -65.95 -11.64
C GLY A 594 35.11 -64.98 -10.71
N ARG A 595 35.01 -65.18 -9.39
CA ARG A 595 35.61 -64.34 -8.34
C ARG A 595 37.13 -64.57 -8.21
N ARG A 596 37.86 -63.49 -7.94
CA ARG A 596 39.07 -63.40 -7.07
C ARG A 596 38.96 -62.01 -6.42
N GLY A 597 38.88 -61.78 -5.12
CA GLY A 597 39.34 -62.51 -3.94
C GLY A 597 40.43 -61.66 -3.27
N GLY A 598 40.12 -60.98 -2.16
CA GLY A 598 41.10 -60.26 -1.35
C GLY A 598 40.49 -59.23 -0.38
N GLU A 599 40.17 -59.70 0.84
CA GLU A 599 40.36 -59.08 2.17
C GLU A 599 40.10 -57.55 2.32
N GLY A 600 39.22 -57.02 3.17
CA GLY A 600 38.64 -57.52 4.42
C GLY A 600 39.29 -56.83 5.63
N VAL A 601 38.89 -55.61 6.01
CA VAL A 601 38.97 -55.09 7.39
C VAL A 601 37.92 -53.98 7.60
N LEU A 602 37.02 -54.18 8.56
CA LEU A 602 36.29 -53.12 9.28
C LEU A 602 36.75 -53.17 10.75
N PRO A 603 36.74 -52.03 11.45
CA PRO A 603 36.17 -52.02 12.78
C PRO A 603 35.22 -50.83 13.05
N PRO A 604 34.48 -50.85 14.18
CA PRO A 604 33.09 -50.41 14.21
C PRO A 604 32.81 -49.21 15.15
N GLY A 605 31.62 -48.63 14.99
CA GLY A 605 30.72 -48.33 16.11
C GLY A 605 30.70 -46.90 16.69
N GLY A 606 29.49 -46.41 16.95
CA GLY A 606 29.19 -45.27 17.83
C GLY A 606 28.13 -44.33 17.26
N ARG A 607 26.82 -44.69 17.31
CA ARG A 607 25.82 -44.21 18.29
C ARG A 607 25.70 -42.69 18.44
N GLY A 608 24.53 -42.15 18.08
CA GLY A 608 24.05 -40.84 18.51
C GLY A 608 22.92 -40.28 17.65
N ALA A 609 21.68 -40.67 17.92
CA ALA A 609 20.47 -39.88 17.60
C ALA A 609 20.05 -39.11 18.89
N PRO A 610 18.96 -38.31 18.98
CA PRO A 610 17.93 -37.92 17.98
C PRO A 610 17.47 -36.43 18.10
N GLU A 611 16.25 -36.14 17.62
CA GLU A 611 15.39 -34.94 17.74
C GLU A 611 15.54 -33.91 16.60
N GLY A 612 14.50 -33.44 15.91
CA GLY A 612 13.04 -33.47 16.03
C GLY A 612 12.43 -32.63 14.86
N PRO A 613 11.09 -32.51 14.72
CA PRO A 613 10.46 -32.69 13.41
C PRO A 613 9.69 -31.48 12.82
N ARG A 614 9.32 -31.64 11.52
CA ARG A 614 8.13 -31.15 10.80
C ARG A 614 7.99 -29.64 10.48
N GLY A 615 7.74 -29.35 9.20
CA GLY A 615 7.06 -28.15 8.73
C GLY A 615 6.76 -28.24 7.23
N ARG A 616 5.47 -28.24 6.88
CA ARG A 616 4.89 -28.37 5.54
C ARG A 616 4.19 -27.03 5.21
N GLY A 617 4.21 -26.64 3.93
CA GLY A 617 3.50 -25.46 3.38
C GLY A 617 4.48 -24.34 3.08
N GLY A 618 4.68 -23.86 1.86
CA GLY A 618 3.77 -23.76 0.71
C GLY A 618 3.37 -22.31 0.61
N ASP A 619 3.82 -21.59 -0.43
CA ASP A 619 3.29 -20.26 -0.71
C ASP A 619 3.64 -19.72 -2.11
N PHE A 620 2.68 -18.95 -2.63
CA PHE A 620 2.67 -18.01 -3.76
C PHE A 620 2.42 -18.51 -5.20
N ALA A 621 1.13 -18.41 -5.59
CA ALA A 621 0.72 -17.80 -6.85
C ALA A 621 0.78 -16.25 -6.74
N PRO A 622 0.76 -15.49 -7.86
CA PRO A 622 -0.54 -15.08 -8.40
C PRO A 622 -0.57 -14.95 -9.95
N THR A 623 -1.75 -15.07 -10.56
CA THR A 623 -2.25 -14.16 -11.63
C THR A 623 -3.70 -14.51 -11.98
N ALA A 624 -4.45 -13.48 -12.34
CA ALA A 624 -5.75 -13.46 -12.99
C ALA A 624 -5.72 -12.30 -14.00
N PRO A 625 -6.75 -12.01 -14.81
CA PRO A 625 -7.83 -12.83 -15.42
C PRO A 625 -8.02 -12.51 -16.94
N VAL A 626 -8.90 -13.24 -17.66
CA VAL A 626 -9.89 -12.80 -18.70
C VAL A 626 -10.75 -14.05 -19.04
N GLY A 627 -12.08 -14.12 -18.80
CA GLY A 627 -13.19 -13.76 -19.73
C GLY A 627 -13.38 -14.83 -20.83
N ASP A 628 -14.52 -15.43 -21.19
CA ASP A 628 -15.95 -15.08 -21.08
C ASP A 628 -16.82 -16.27 -21.59
N GLY A 629 -18.09 -16.34 -21.16
CA GLY A 629 -19.27 -17.03 -21.74
C GLY A 629 -19.23 -18.54 -22.07
N GLY A 630 -20.22 -19.39 -21.80
CA GLY A 630 -21.60 -19.23 -21.36
C GLY A 630 -22.46 -20.39 -21.91
N VAL A 631 -23.43 -20.83 -21.09
CA VAL A 631 -24.73 -21.44 -21.47
C VAL A 631 -24.82 -22.96 -21.76
N PHE A 632 -25.28 -23.67 -20.72
CA PHE A 632 -26.43 -24.60 -20.63
C PHE A 632 -26.73 -25.70 -21.67
N GLN A 633 -26.83 -26.92 -21.12
CA GLN A 633 -27.55 -28.12 -21.57
C GLN A 633 -29.08 -27.94 -21.47
N PRO A 634 -29.92 -28.79 -22.13
CA PRO A 634 -30.54 -29.90 -21.35
C PRO A 634 -30.98 -31.17 -22.13
N GLY A 635 -30.98 -32.30 -21.41
CA GLY A 635 -31.94 -33.43 -21.52
C GLY A 635 -31.63 -34.48 -22.59
N GLY A 636 -31.76 -35.80 -22.38
CA GLY A 636 -32.20 -36.61 -21.26
C GLY A 636 -32.37 -38.08 -21.71
N ALA A 637 -32.58 -38.97 -20.73
CA ALA A 637 -33.23 -40.30 -20.80
C ALA A 637 -32.47 -41.57 -21.27
N GLY A 638 -32.54 -42.59 -20.40
CA GLY A 638 -32.52 -44.06 -20.67
C GLY A 638 -31.17 -44.68 -20.98
N GLY A 639 -30.71 -45.81 -20.43
CA GLY A 639 -31.40 -46.95 -19.84
C GLY A 639 -30.89 -48.25 -20.52
N GLU A 640 -30.11 -49.05 -19.77
CA GLU A 640 -29.85 -50.49 -19.87
C GLU A 640 -29.27 -51.18 -21.14
N ALA A 641 -28.08 -51.75 -20.93
CA ALA A 641 -27.64 -53.14 -21.11
C ALA A 641 -28.30 -54.10 -22.15
N ALA A 642 -27.40 -54.64 -22.98
CA ALA A 642 -27.22 -56.07 -23.32
C ALA A 642 -28.17 -56.78 -24.31
N SER A 643 -27.51 -57.35 -25.33
CA SER A 643 -27.58 -58.77 -25.76
C SER A 643 -28.26 -59.13 -27.10
N LEU A 644 -27.49 -59.92 -27.89
CA LEU A 644 -27.88 -60.97 -28.86
C LEU A 644 -28.51 -60.52 -30.21
N ALA A 645 -28.25 -61.09 -31.38
CA ALA A 645 -27.38 -62.16 -31.92
C ALA A 645 -27.52 -62.11 -33.50
N PRO A 646 -27.34 -63.17 -34.31
CA PRO A 646 -26.07 -63.58 -34.93
C PRO A 646 -26.09 -63.83 -36.47
N LEU A 647 -24.87 -64.02 -37.01
CA LEU A 647 -24.40 -64.96 -38.06
C LEU A 647 -25.01 -64.99 -39.49
N SER A 648 -24.13 -64.78 -40.48
CA SER A 648 -23.99 -65.72 -41.61
C SER A 648 -22.54 -65.83 -42.10
N LYS A 649 -22.15 -67.06 -42.43
CA LYS A 649 -20.80 -67.56 -42.74
C LYS A 649 -20.39 -67.26 -44.18
N LEU A 650 -19.14 -66.84 -44.37
CA LEU A 650 -18.30 -67.19 -45.54
C LEU A 650 -16.91 -67.54 -44.99
N LEU A 651 -16.46 -68.78 -45.19
CA LEU A 651 -15.12 -69.23 -44.78
C LEU A 651 -14.04 -68.56 -45.67
N PRO A 652 -12.86 -68.20 -45.13
CA PRO A 652 -11.83 -67.48 -45.87
C PRO A 652 -10.98 -68.40 -46.76
N ARG A 653 -10.51 -67.84 -47.88
CA ARG A 653 -9.41 -68.38 -48.69
C ARG A 653 -8.14 -68.48 -47.81
N ALA A 654 -7.46 -69.61 -47.84
CA ALA A 654 -6.27 -69.86 -47.03
C ALA A 654 -5.12 -68.88 -47.36
N VAL A 655 -4.62 -68.17 -46.36
CA VAL A 655 -3.40 -67.36 -46.42
C VAL A 655 -2.20 -68.32 -46.40
N LEU A 656 -1.37 -68.31 -47.44
CA LEU A 656 -0.09 -69.03 -47.42
C LEU A 656 0.84 -68.34 -46.40
N PRO A 657 1.47 -69.06 -45.45
CA PRO A 657 2.39 -68.46 -44.49
C PRO A 657 3.61 -67.90 -45.23
N GLY A 658 3.79 -66.58 -45.21
CA GLY A 658 4.98 -65.93 -45.79
C GLY A 658 6.26 -66.37 -45.08
N GLN A 659 7.37 -66.41 -45.80
CA GLN A 659 8.68 -66.68 -45.22
C GLN A 659 9.21 -65.40 -44.55
N THR A 660 9.86 -65.55 -43.39
CA THR A 660 10.44 -64.41 -42.68
C THR A 660 11.88 -64.19 -43.12
N PHE A 661 12.18 -63.00 -43.63
CA PHE A 661 13.52 -62.60 -44.02
C PHE A 661 14.04 -61.52 -43.08
N THR A 662 15.32 -61.60 -42.72
CA THR A 662 16.01 -60.57 -41.95
C THR A 662 16.92 -59.77 -42.87
N VAL A 663 16.79 -58.44 -42.84
CA VAL A 663 17.62 -57.51 -43.60
C VAL A 663 18.47 -56.70 -42.64
N THR A 664 19.75 -56.59 -42.96
CA THR A 664 20.65 -55.61 -42.36
C THR A 664 20.97 -54.54 -43.39
N ALA A 665 20.53 -53.31 -43.14
CA ALA A 665 20.86 -52.13 -43.93
C ALA A 665 21.81 -51.24 -43.13
N THR A 666 22.95 -50.88 -43.73
CA THR A 666 23.95 -50.01 -43.13
C THR A 666 24.21 -48.81 -44.03
N TRP A 667 24.16 -47.61 -43.48
CA TRP A 667 24.53 -46.38 -44.18
C TRP A 667 25.28 -45.45 -43.24
N GLU A 668 25.91 -44.42 -43.81
CA GLU A 668 26.63 -43.41 -43.04
C GLU A 668 25.95 -42.06 -43.26
N VAL A 669 25.88 -41.27 -42.19
CA VAL A 669 25.47 -39.86 -42.23
C VAL A 669 26.65 -38.98 -41.81
N GLU A 670 26.78 -37.84 -42.46
CA GLU A 670 27.81 -36.85 -42.18
C GLU A 670 27.18 -35.63 -41.52
N ILE A 671 27.66 -35.28 -40.32
CA ILE A 671 27.13 -34.20 -39.49
C ILE A 671 27.53 -32.87 -40.11
N LEU A 672 26.55 -32.01 -40.37
CA LEU A 672 26.78 -30.68 -40.92
C LEU A 672 27.11 -29.73 -39.76
N PRO A 673 28.07 -28.80 -39.94
CA PRO A 673 28.36 -27.81 -38.91
C PRO A 673 27.12 -26.92 -38.72
N PRO A 674 26.85 -26.43 -37.50
CA PRO A 674 25.72 -25.55 -37.25
C PRO A 674 25.80 -24.34 -38.19
N ALA A 675 24.69 -24.04 -38.87
CA ALA A 675 24.61 -22.87 -39.74
C ALA A 675 25.02 -21.63 -38.92
N LYS A 676 26.08 -20.92 -39.35
CA LYS A 676 26.49 -19.67 -38.72
C LYS A 676 25.28 -18.75 -38.74
N ALA A 677 24.70 -18.47 -37.57
CA ALA A 677 23.73 -17.40 -37.43
C ALA A 677 24.37 -16.13 -37.99
N GLU A 678 23.77 -15.56 -39.04
CA GLU A 678 24.13 -14.24 -39.53
C GLU A 678 23.93 -13.25 -38.38
N ALA A 679 25.01 -12.98 -37.66
CA ALA A 679 25.08 -11.92 -36.69
C ALA A 679 25.02 -10.60 -37.46
N GLU A 680 23.91 -9.90 -37.25
CA GLU A 680 23.62 -8.54 -37.66
C GLU A 680 24.87 -7.65 -37.62
N GLN A 681 25.36 -7.27 -38.81
CA GLN A 681 26.23 -6.11 -38.96
C GLN A 681 25.37 -4.86 -38.83
N GLY A 682 25.42 -4.26 -37.64
CA GLY A 682 24.86 -2.96 -37.32
C GLY A 682 25.75 -2.22 -36.32
N ALA A 683 26.94 -1.80 -36.78
CA ALA A 683 27.74 -0.71 -36.24
C ALA A 683 28.46 -0.02 -37.40
#